data_AF-A0A2T2NBH3-F1
#
_entry.id   AF-A0A2T2NBH3-F1
#
_cell.length_a   1.000
_cell.length_b   1.000
_cell.length_c   1.000
_cell.angle_alpha   90.00
_cell.angle_beta   90.00
_cell.angle_gamma   90.00
#
_symmetry.space_group_name_H-M   'P 1'
#
loop_
_entity.id
_entity.type
_entity.pdbx_description
1 polymer ?
#
loop_
_entity_poly.entity_id
_entity_poly.type
_entity_poly.pdbx_seq_one_letter_code
_entity_poly.pdbx_strand_id
1 'polypeptide(L)'
;MVNDKVTKLVVLSATSPCQAQAKTWEELSQELKSVQIQVIFTSAQSFLNAAPKVQEDIKNQLKIPRFFFDRAFLQSNGFSGDDIWLDENEEVTSYTCWSRFTVKQTYDELKPKRTFTPHVSNHHISSRDWNADIAVHGPQSRRYGWEWYEMGFFTCWDRPGLITLLCFDLPAKLQSDLQSLLCSQPIDRSCPHGVFSLLSGQLLRLYDDSVWSIRNHISQWEARRSQETDYLLLHEIARHGIHVSETLSVAVRSLDVLRQQNKRLHSSANLICNKNKHKTWDKVGNRFEFQLQFLGGLLYRSEANNARIQNEITFFTIGWISPLPLEKEAARLVLDEEYAQEDVRYQNAYYLGGRIGEHEVVIGVQRKMGLSQAAILAEKMRAGFPNIRYFVVVGIAGGVPRYGPAGAVCEIVLGDVVVSHPRGNHGGVLQYDKGAWQGQGRLNFRGYTNGVPGDLMAAVNNLRAEGWSKTGIAETLKQMRLKLDEKRQGQYDDPGPTRDRLFEDGYEHQGTEFDDCKDCCDADRTISRTDRGDGATRLLDEPCIHFGNVASSNQLQISAAERNRIQHEHETICFEMEAAGVMEEYPCVVIRGICDYADSHKNKGWQDYAAATAAAYAKRLLSMVPAVNTTSRAESPKQTWQAPNFRLGDYNKGFQAGTIHGGV
;
A
#
# COMPACT_ATOMS: atom_id res chain seq x y z
N MET A 1 21.79 38.71 19.75
CA MET A 1 22.41 39.34 18.57
C MET A 1 22.67 38.25 17.55
N VAL A 2 21.70 37.97 16.69
CA VAL A 2 21.84 36.97 15.62
C VAL A 2 22.67 37.62 14.52
N ASN A 3 23.68 36.92 13.99
CA ASN A 3 24.56 37.44 12.94
C ASN A 3 23.74 37.70 11.66
N ASP A 4 23.39 38.96 11.39
CA ASP A 4 22.79 39.43 10.13
C ASP A 4 23.82 39.49 8.98
N LYS A 5 24.66 38.46 8.87
CA LYS A 5 25.71 38.38 7.86
C LYS A 5 25.20 37.60 6.65
N VAL A 6 25.04 38.31 5.54
CA VAL A 6 24.74 37.79 4.21
C VAL A 6 26.06 37.43 3.52
N THR A 7 26.12 36.29 2.83
CA THR A 7 27.32 35.93 2.05
C THR A 7 27.12 36.33 0.59
N LYS A 8 27.83 37.39 0.15
CA LYS A 8 27.85 37.85 -1.24
C LYS A 8 29.04 37.22 -1.96
N LEU A 9 28.75 36.41 -2.98
CA LEU A 9 29.73 35.83 -3.89
C LEU A 9 29.76 36.64 -5.19
N VAL A 10 30.89 37.24 -5.48
CA VAL A 10 31.15 37.97 -6.73
C VAL A 10 31.91 37.07 -7.68
N VAL A 11 31.27 36.72 -8.81
CA VAL A 11 31.88 35.90 -9.87
C VAL A 11 32.50 36.84 -10.90
N LEU A 12 33.81 37.05 -10.77
CA LEU A 12 34.60 37.81 -11.73
C LEU A 12 34.87 36.93 -12.97
N SER A 13 35.14 37.54 -14.12
CA SER A 13 35.32 36.83 -15.40
C SER A 13 36.24 35.61 -15.28
N ALA A 14 36.17 34.66 -16.24
CA ALA A 14 36.88 33.36 -16.24
C ALA A 14 38.40 33.37 -15.94
N THR A 15 39.03 34.54 -15.87
CA THR A 15 40.46 34.77 -15.58
C THR A 15 40.76 35.32 -14.17
N SER A 16 39.75 35.59 -13.33
CA SER A 16 39.93 36.18 -11.99
C SER A 16 39.23 35.34 -10.91
N PRO A 17 39.81 35.18 -9.69
CA PRO A 17 39.21 34.37 -8.63
C PRO A 17 37.91 35.00 -8.12
N CYS A 18 36.91 34.16 -7.83
CA CYS A 18 35.71 34.58 -7.10
C CYS A 18 36.07 35.22 -5.76
N GLN A 19 35.31 36.23 -5.37
CA GLN A 19 35.44 36.86 -4.06
C GLN A 19 34.17 36.63 -3.25
N ALA A 20 34.29 35.90 -2.14
CA ALA A 20 33.22 35.78 -1.15
C ALA A 20 33.40 36.84 -0.07
N GLN A 21 32.35 37.61 0.20
CA GLN A 21 32.36 38.69 1.18
C GLN A 21 31.15 38.51 2.12
N ALA A 22 31.40 38.59 3.43
CA ALA A 22 30.32 38.71 4.40
C ALA A 22 29.89 40.18 4.47
N LYS A 23 28.59 40.45 4.28
CA LYS A 23 28.00 41.78 4.17
C LYS A 23 26.75 41.88 5.04
N THR A 24 26.35 43.09 5.41
CA THR A 24 24.99 43.34 5.96
C THR A 24 24.00 43.62 4.83
N TRP A 25 22.70 43.59 5.15
CA TRP A 25 21.66 43.95 4.17
C TRP A 25 21.74 45.41 3.72
N GLU A 26 22.15 46.32 4.61
CA GLU A 26 22.37 47.74 4.31
C GLU A 26 23.50 47.93 3.29
N GLU A 27 24.65 47.27 3.51
CA GLU A 27 25.79 47.31 2.58
C GLU A 27 25.40 46.71 1.23
N LEU A 28 24.64 45.61 1.25
CA LEU A 28 24.21 44.93 0.04
C LEU A 28 23.27 45.82 -0.80
N SER A 29 22.30 46.49 -0.18
CA SER A 29 21.36 47.40 -0.85
C SER A 29 22.06 48.52 -1.63
N GLN A 30 23.23 48.96 -1.18
CA GLN A 30 24.03 50.00 -1.84
C GLN A 30 24.89 49.46 -2.99
N GLU A 31 25.18 48.16 -3.03
CA GLU A 31 26.14 47.56 -3.96
C GLU A 31 25.51 46.62 -5.02
N LEU A 32 24.19 46.50 -5.11
CA LEU A 32 23.52 45.51 -5.97
C LEU A 32 23.76 45.69 -7.48
N LYS A 33 24.20 46.87 -7.95
CA LYS A 33 24.40 47.16 -9.38
C LYS A 33 25.85 47.27 -9.84
N SER A 34 26.82 46.89 -9.01
CA SER A 34 28.25 47.15 -9.28
C SER A 34 29.02 46.01 -9.96
N VAL A 35 28.43 44.81 -10.13
CA VAL A 35 29.15 43.57 -10.48
C VAL A 35 28.45 42.79 -11.60
N GLN A 36 29.22 42.19 -12.52
CA GLN A 36 28.70 41.44 -13.68
C GLN A 36 27.82 40.22 -13.30
N ILE A 37 28.26 39.39 -12.36
CA ILE A 37 27.47 38.26 -11.84
C ILE A 37 27.67 38.21 -10.32
N GLN A 38 26.58 38.22 -9.57
CA GLN A 38 26.59 38.10 -8.12
C GLN A 38 25.59 37.04 -7.64
N VAL A 39 26.03 36.22 -6.68
CA VAL A 39 25.20 35.20 -6.02
C VAL A 39 25.21 35.49 -4.54
N ILE A 40 24.04 35.51 -3.92
CA ILE A 40 23.83 35.96 -2.55
C ILE A 40 23.19 34.82 -1.78
N PHE A 41 23.86 34.36 -0.73
CA PHE A 41 23.37 33.31 0.16
C PHE A 41 22.89 33.91 1.47
N THR A 42 21.65 33.58 1.85
CA THR A 42 21.00 34.06 3.08
C THR A 42 19.89 33.11 3.53
N SER A 43 19.27 33.37 4.68
CA SER A 43 17.95 32.82 5.04
C SER A 43 16.84 33.81 4.70
N ALA A 44 15.63 33.31 4.43
CA ALA A 44 14.44 34.17 4.30
C ALA A 44 14.20 34.96 5.59
N GLN A 45 14.50 34.35 6.74
CA GLN A 45 14.37 35.01 8.04
C GLN A 45 15.29 36.21 8.20
N SER A 46 16.56 36.08 7.81
CA SER A 46 17.50 37.20 7.88
C SER A 46 17.02 38.38 7.03
N PHE A 47 16.46 38.11 5.84
CA PHE A 47 15.88 39.17 5.01
C PHE A 47 14.66 39.83 5.64
N LEU A 48 13.74 39.04 6.24
CA LEU A 48 12.54 39.55 6.89
C LEU A 48 12.84 40.32 8.19
N ASN A 49 13.96 40.03 8.83
CA ASN A 49 14.45 40.77 10.00
C ASN A 49 15.19 42.08 9.62
N ALA A 50 15.58 42.28 8.36
CA ALA A 50 16.26 43.50 7.92
C ALA A 50 15.35 44.73 8.06
N ALA A 51 15.95 45.93 8.12
CA ALA A 51 15.18 47.16 8.25
C ALA A 51 14.14 47.32 7.10
N PRO A 52 12.88 47.74 7.38
CA PRO A 52 11.82 47.79 6.35
C PRO A 52 12.19 48.57 5.08
N LYS A 53 12.93 49.68 5.25
CA LYS A 53 13.44 50.47 4.14
C LYS A 53 14.42 49.68 3.26
N VAL A 54 15.32 48.91 3.87
CA VAL A 54 16.28 48.06 3.16
C VAL A 54 15.57 46.95 2.40
N GLN A 55 14.54 46.33 3.00
CA GLN A 55 13.72 45.33 2.32
C GLN A 55 13.02 45.92 1.08
N GLU A 56 12.43 47.11 1.22
CA GLU A 56 11.74 47.80 0.11
C GLU A 56 12.71 48.22 -0.99
N ASP A 57 13.88 48.77 -0.62
CA ASP A 57 14.93 49.14 -1.56
C ASP A 57 15.39 47.92 -2.38
N ILE A 58 15.65 46.77 -1.73
CA ILE A 58 16.08 45.55 -2.42
C ILE A 58 14.97 44.97 -3.30
N LYS A 59 13.72 44.90 -2.79
CA LYS A 59 12.56 44.42 -3.57
C LYS A 59 12.37 45.26 -4.83
N ASN A 60 12.51 46.59 -4.73
CA ASN A 60 12.36 47.49 -5.86
C ASN A 60 13.53 47.38 -6.84
N GLN A 61 14.77 47.32 -6.34
CA GLN A 61 15.97 47.21 -7.19
C GLN A 61 16.01 45.91 -7.98
N LEU A 62 15.60 44.79 -7.37
CA LEU A 62 15.61 43.46 -7.98
C LEU A 62 14.26 43.06 -8.58
N LYS A 63 13.24 43.93 -8.49
CA LYS A 63 11.88 43.68 -8.98
C LYS A 63 11.29 42.38 -8.41
N ILE A 64 11.49 42.14 -7.12
CA ILE A 64 10.97 40.96 -6.43
C ILE A 64 9.45 41.14 -6.25
N PRO A 65 8.61 40.18 -6.68
CA PRO A 65 7.17 40.25 -6.47
C PRO A 65 6.83 40.37 -4.99
N ARG A 66 5.84 41.22 -4.66
CA ARG A 66 5.42 41.45 -3.27
C ARG A 66 5.05 40.17 -2.54
N PHE A 67 4.44 39.23 -3.27
CA PHE A 67 3.97 37.95 -2.73
C PHE A 67 5.07 36.94 -2.41
N PHE A 68 6.32 37.16 -2.85
CA PHE A 68 7.38 36.15 -2.75
C PHE A 68 7.68 35.74 -1.30
N PHE A 69 7.48 36.66 -0.35
CA PHE A 69 7.66 36.43 1.08
C PHE A 69 6.34 36.20 1.84
N ASP A 70 5.21 36.12 1.13
CA ASP A 70 3.93 35.83 1.77
C ASP A 70 3.94 34.40 2.33
N ARG A 71 3.28 34.21 3.47
CA ARG A 71 3.20 32.91 4.15
C ARG A 71 2.75 31.79 3.22
N ALA A 72 1.74 32.03 2.38
CA ALA A 72 1.24 31.00 1.44
C ALA A 72 2.34 30.48 0.49
N PHE A 73 3.28 31.34 0.08
CA PHE A 73 4.37 30.97 -0.81
C PHE A 73 5.48 30.26 -0.05
N LEU A 74 5.90 30.80 1.10
CA LEU A 74 6.88 30.17 1.98
C LEU A 74 6.42 28.80 2.49
N GLN A 75 5.11 28.56 2.56
CA GLN A 75 4.54 27.30 3.00
C GLN A 75 4.26 26.28 1.88
N SER A 76 4.54 26.63 0.62
CA SER A 76 4.31 25.72 -0.50
C SER A 76 5.47 24.73 -0.69
N ASN A 77 5.18 23.54 -1.20
CA ASN A 77 6.19 22.52 -1.52
C ASN A 77 7.09 22.91 -2.71
N GLY A 78 6.67 23.85 -3.55
CA GLY A 78 7.47 24.38 -4.64
C GLY A 78 6.66 25.06 -5.74
N PHE A 79 7.32 25.91 -6.51
CA PHE A 79 6.77 26.64 -7.65
C PHE A 79 7.89 27.20 -8.53
N SER A 80 7.54 27.70 -9.71
CA SER A 80 8.41 28.53 -10.55
C SER A 80 7.58 29.56 -11.31
N GLY A 81 8.13 30.75 -11.53
CA GLY A 81 7.48 31.86 -12.21
C GLY A 81 8.49 32.87 -12.73
N ASP A 82 8.04 33.73 -13.65
CA ASP A 82 8.88 34.73 -14.30
C ASP A 82 8.11 35.98 -14.72
N ASP A 83 8.83 37.11 -14.80
CA ASP A 83 8.35 38.37 -15.37
C ASP A 83 9.38 38.95 -16.35
N ILE A 84 8.87 39.52 -17.44
CA ILE A 84 9.66 40.21 -18.47
C ILE A 84 9.33 41.70 -18.41
N TRP A 85 10.37 42.54 -18.39
CA TRP A 85 10.22 43.98 -18.35
C TRP A 85 10.71 44.59 -19.66
N LEU A 86 9.86 45.38 -20.30
CA LEU A 86 10.13 46.01 -21.59
C LEU A 86 10.34 47.52 -21.42
N ASP A 87 11.13 48.13 -22.30
CA ASP A 87 11.15 49.60 -22.44
C ASP A 87 10.04 50.09 -23.38
N GLU A 88 10.02 51.41 -23.63
CA GLU A 88 9.07 52.06 -24.54
C GLU A 88 9.17 51.57 -26.00
N ASN A 89 10.27 50.90 -26.37
CA ASN A 89 10.50 50.34 -27.71
C ASN A 89 10.20 48.83 -27.77
N GLU A 90 9.53 48.27 -26.75
CA GLU A 90 9.25 46.83 -26.61
C GLU A 90 10.52 45.95 -26.50
N GLU A 91 11.67 46.53 -26.16
CA GLU A 91 12.93 45.81 -25.97
C GLU A 91 13.07 45.33 -24.52
N VAL A 92 13.57 44.12 -24.32
CA VAL A 92 13.72 43.54 -22.97
C VAL A 92 14.81 44.27 -22.19
N THR A 93 14.42 44.97 -21.13
CA THR A 93 15.31 45.69 -20.20
C THR A 93 15.80 44.81 -19.07
N SER A 94 14.90 44.00 -18.51
CA SER A 94 15.21 43.06 -17.44
C SER A 94 14.32 41.83 -17.46
N TYR A 95 14.81 40.77 -16.85
CA TYR A 95 14.09 39.51 -16.67
C TYR A 95 14.21 39.07 -15.22
N THR A 96 13.10 38.71 -14.60
CA THR A 96 13.10 38.14 -13.26
C THR A 96 12.49 36.75 -13.27
N CYS A 97 13.08 35.86 -12.49
CA CYS A 97 12.63 34.48 -12.34
C CYS A 97 12.69 34.09 -10.87
N TRP A 98 11.66 33.44 -10.38
CA TRP A 98 11.58 32.97 -9.00
C TRP A 98 11.17 31.51 -8.95
N SER A 99 11.72 30.79 -8.00
CA SER A 99 11.36 29.39 -7.78
C SER A 99 11.56 28.97 -6.34
N ARG A 100 10.87 27.90 -5.97
CA ARG A 100 10.98 27.25 -4.66
C ARG A 100 11.07 25.74 -4.86
N PHE A 101 12.03 25.13 -4.18
CA PHE A 101 12.24 23.69 -4.19
C PHE A 101 12.32 23.19 -2.77
N THR A 102 11.47 22.22 -2.46
CA THR A 102 11.49 21.54 -1.16
C THR A 102 12.10 20.16 -1.34
N VAL A 103 13.02 19.77 -0.46
CA VAL A 103 13.62 18.43 -0.44
C VAL A 103 13.46 17.85 0.95
N LYS A 104 13.02 16.59 1.04
CA LYS A 104 13.03 15.84 2.30
C LYS A 104 14.18 14.85 2.30
N GLN A 105 15.11 15.01 3.22
CA GLN A 105 16.27 14.13 3.38
C GLN A 105 16.07 13.20 4.56
N THR A 106 16.37 11.91 4.38
CA THR A 106 16.56 10.96 5.50
C THR A 106 18.03 10.58 5.64
N TYR A 107 18.42 10.21 6.85
CA TYR A 107 19.77 9.80 7.23
C TYR A 107 19.77 8.35 7.71
N ASP A 108 20.96 7.74 7.77
CA ASP A 108 21.14 6.31 8.07
C ASP A 108 20.40 5.84 9.35
N GLU A 109 20.37 6.67 10.39
CA GLU A 109 19.63 6.39 11.64
C GLU A 109 18.23 7.03 11.66
N LEU A 110 17.27 6.44 10.95
CA LEU A 110 15.86 6.86 11.02
C LEU A 110 15.16 6.27 12.26
N LYS A 111 14.44 7.10 13.02
CA LYS A 111 13.75 6.68 14.25
C LYS A 111 12.26 7.05 14.23
N PRO A 112 11.36 6.20 14.78
CA PRO A 112 9.94 6.52 14.91
C PRO A 112 9.67 7.81 15.68
N LYS A 113 8.92 8.73 15.08
CA LYS A 113 8.46 9.97 15.74
C LYS A 113 7.01 9.82 16.19
N ARG A 114 6.77 9.82 17.51
CA ARG A 114 5.44 9.74 18.15
C ARG A 114 4.81 11.11 18.47
N THR A 115 5.22 12.18 17.79
CA THR A 115 4.75 13.55 18.11
C THR A 115 4.00 14.16 16.94
N PHE A 116 2.75 14.55 17.19
CA PHE A 116 1.92 15.35 16.28
C PHE A 116 2.45 16.78 16.21
N THR A 117 2.55 17.34 15.00
CA THR A 117 2.83 18.77 14.79
C THR A 117 1.61 19.40 14.14
N PRO A 118 0.83 20.23 14.85
CA PRO A 118 -0.41 20.79 14.33
C PRO A 118 -0.13 21.76 13.18
N HIS A 119 -0.93 21.68 12.12
CA HIS A 119 -1.01 22.75 11.13
C HIS A 119 -1.69 23.96 11.76
N VAL A 120 -1.01 25.11 11.82
CA VAL A 120 -1.60 26.37 12.29
C VAL A 120 -2.26 27.09 11.11
N SER A 121 -3.59 27.12 11.08
CA SER A 121 -4.41 27.77 10.02
C SER A 121 -4.19 29.29 9.94
N ASN A 122 -4.44 29.87 8.76
CA ASN A 122 -4.23 31.29 8.44
C ASN A 122 -5.34 32.25 8.93
N HIS A 123 -6.43 31.75 9.53
CA HIS A 123 -7.64 32.58 9.70
C HIS A 123 -7.70 33.46 10.96
N HIS A 124 -6.71 33.42 11.87
CA HIS A 124 -6.82 34.08 13.18
C HIS A 124 -5.59 34.81 13.73
N ILE A 125 -4.59 35.16 12.92
CA ILE A 125 -3.38 35.83 13.43
C ILE A 125 -3.30 37.27 12.89
N SER A 126 -3.30 38.25 13.79
CA SER A 126 -3.08 39.66 13.46
C SER A 126 -1.68 39.83 12.86
N SER A 127 -1.48 40.78 11.95
CA SER A 127 -0.18 41.01 11.28
C SER A 127 0.98 41.35 12.22
N ARG A 128 0.73 41.53 13.53
CA ARG A 128 1.72 41.87 14.56
C ARG A 128 2.17 40.69 15.42
N ASP A 129 1.50 39.54 15.38
CA ASP A 129 1.86 38.33 16.16
C ASP A 129 2.62 37.28 15.33
N TRP A 130 3.28 37.72 14.25
CA TRP A 130 4.01 36.84 13.33
C TRP A 130 5.27 36.27 14.02
N ASN A 131 5.29 34.95 14.23
CA ASN A 131 6.50 34.23 14.59
C ASN A 131 6.94 33.37 13.41
N ALA A 132 8.13 33.64 12.87
CA ALA A 132 8.66 32.93 11.72
C ALA A 132 9.15 31.51 12.03
N ASP A 133 9.09 31.10 13.29
CA ASP A 133 9.41 29.76 13.77
C ASP A 133 8.45 28.67 13.25
N ILE A 134 7.39 29.02 12.51
CA ILE A 134 6.40 28.05 12.00
C ILE A 134 6.81 27.60 10.59
N ALA A 135 7.93 26.87 10.50
CA ALA A 135 8.19 26.00 9.35
C ALA A 135 7.00 25.06 9.16
N VAL A 136 6.51 24.89 7.92
CA VAL A 136 5.36 24.00 7.64
C VAL A 136 5.62 22.59 8.15
N HIS A 137 6.89 22.18 8.06
CA HIS A 137 7.33 20.86 8.47
C HIS A 137 7.90 20.80 9.92
N GLY A 138 7.74 21.86 10.72
CA GLY A 138 8.15 21.93 12.13
C GLY A 138 9.68 22.00 12.36
N PRO A 139 10.16 22.12 13.61
CA PRO A 139 11.59 22.20 13.90
C PRO A 139 12.33 20.91 13.48
N GLN A 140 13.42 21.10 12.75
CA GLN A 140 14.33 20.10 12.16
C GLN A 140 14.65 18.96 13.15
N SER A 141 14.17 17.74 12.91
CA SER A 141 14.39 16.63 13.84
C SER A 141 15.48 15.68 13.39
N ARG A 142 16.72 16.21 13.23
CA ARG A 142 17.94 15.38 13.08
C ARG A 142 18.00 14.25 14.11
N ARG A 143 17.47 14.49 15.33
CA ARG A 143 17.35 13.49 16.39
C ARG A 143 16.57 12.22 16.00
N TYR A 144 15.69 12.32 15.00
CA TYR A 144 14.91 11.22 14.44
C TYR A 144 15.36 10.80 13.04
N GLY A 145 16.49 11.33 12.54
CA GLY A 145 17.10 10.87 11.30
C GLY A 145 16.55 11.50 10.01
N TRP A 146 15.97 12.70 10.07
CA TRP A 146 15.48 13.38 8.86
C TRP A 146 15.42 14.90 8.98
N GLU A 147 15.40 15.57 7.82
CA GLU A 147 15.30 17.03 7.68
C GLU A 147 14.52 17.46 6.43
N TRP A 148 14.06 18.71 6.42
CA TRP A 148 13.51 19.38 5.25
C TRP A 148 14.41 20.55 4.83
N TYR A 149 14.63 20.68 3.53
CA TYR A 149 15.31 21.81 2.91
C TYR A 149 14.30 22.60 2.08
N GLU A 150 13.96 23.79 2.56
CA GLU A 150 12.88 24.64 2.06
C GLU A 150 13.44 25.82 1.24
N MET A 151 14.09 25.51 0.12
CA MET A 151 14.97 26.46 -0.58
C MET A 151 14.18 27.40 -1.50
N GLY A 152 14.50 28.69 -1.43
CA GLY A 152 13.95 29.73 -2.30
C GLY A 152 15.02 30.33 -3.22
N PHE A 153 14.64 30.64 -4.45
CA PHE A 153 15.54 31.21 -5.45
C PHE A 153 14.90 32.36 -6.17
N PHE A 154 15.66 33.43 -6.36
CA PHE A 154 15.25 34.59 -7.15
C PHE A 154 16.41 35.05 -8.03
N THR A 155 16.17 35.16 -9.33
CA THR A 155 17.14 35.63 -10.31
C THR A 155 16.64 36.92 -10.92
N CYS A 156 17.49 37.95 -10.95
CA CYS A 156 17.29 39.16 -11.74
C CYS A 156 18.40 39.25 -12.79
N TRP A 157 18.02 39.46 -14.04
CA TRP A 157 18.91 39.73 -15.16
C TRP A 157 18.57 41.11 -15.73
N ASP A 158 19.56 42.00 -15.85
CA ASP A 158 19.41 43.34 -16.43
C ASP A 158 20.30 43.51 -17.67
N ARG A 159 19.85 44.25 -18.69
CA ARG A 159 20.68 44.64 -19.84
C ARG A 159 21.77 45.64 -19.36
N PRO A 160 23.08 45.39 -19.57
CA PRO A 160 23.72 44.61 -20.66
C PRO A 160 24.14 43.16 -20.32
N GLY A 161 23.59 42.54 -19.28
CA GLY A 161 23.85 41.15 -18.88
C GLY A 161 24.32 40.99 -17.43
N LEU A 162 23.85 41.87 -16.53
CA LEU A 162 24.10 41.80 -15.10
C LEU A 162 23.18 40.75 -14.47
N ILE A 163 23.73 39.77 -13.75
CA ILE A 163 22.94 38.69 -13.12
C ILE A 163 23.08 38.75 -11.61
N THR A 164 21.93 38.77 -10.92
CA THR A 164 21.82 38.63 -9.47
C THR A 164 21.02 37.39 -9.14
N LEU A 165 21.61 36.42 -8.44
CA LEU A 165 20.90 35.26 -7.90
C LEU A 165 20.85 35.34 -6.37
N LEU A 166 19.65 35.43 -5.81
CA LEU A 166 19.37 35.27 -4.39
C LEU A 166 19.04 33.80 -4.10
N CYS A 167 19.72 33.23 -3.12
CA CYS A 167 19.57 31.87 -2.65
C CYS A 167 19.17 31.90 -1.17
N PHE A 168 17.94 31.49 -0.86
CA PHE A 168 17.36 31.45 0.48
C PHE A 168 17.37 30.04 1.04
N ASP A 169 17.88 29.90 2.27
CA ASP A 169 17.76 28.70 3.10
C ASP A 169 18.44 27.44 2.50
N LEU A 170 19.56 27.65 1.81
CA LEU A 170 20.36 26.55 1.23
C LEU A 170 21.12 25.79 2.32
N PRO A 171 21.17 24.45 2.26
CA PRO A 171 22.07 23.66 3.10
C PRO A 171 23.54 24.04 2.87
N ALA A 172 24.35 24.05 3.94
CA ALA A 172 25.75 24.48 3.90
C ALA A 172 26.61 23.73 2.87
N LYS A 173 26.35 22.42 2.69
CA LYS A 173 27.01 21.60 1.67
C LYS A 173 26.67 22.08 0.25
N LEU A 174 25.39 22.32 -0.01
CA LEU A 174 24.91 22.81 -1.31
C LEU A 174 25.48 24.21 -1.62
N GLN A 175 25.55 25.10 -0.63
CA GLN A 175 26.17 26.41 -0.78
C GLN A 175 27.65 26.28 -1.18
N SER A 176 28.40 25.40 -0.52
CA SER A 176 29.82 25.17 -0.79
C SER A 176 30.06 24.58 -2.19
N ASP A 177 29.23 23.58 -2.57
CA ASP A 177 29.29 22.94 -3.89
C ASP A 177 28.94 23.94 -5.01
N LEU A 178 27.91 24.77 -4.81
CA LEU A 178 27.51 25.78 -5.78
C LEU A 178 28.59 26.86 -5.93
N GLN A 179 29.19 27.32 -4.81
CA GLN A 179 30.29 28.27 -4.85
C GLN A 179 31.47 27.72 -5.66
N SER A 180 31.89 26.48 -5.41
CA SER A 180 32.96 25.83 -6.17
C SER A 180 32.64 25.72 -7.67
N LEU A 181 31.40 25.37 -8.00
CA LEU A 181 30.94 25.23 -9.39
C LEU A 181 30.93 26.57 -10.14
N LEU A 182 30.38 27.62 -9.52
CA LEU A 182 30.30 28.95 -10.13
C LEU A 182 31.67 29.57 -10.37
N CYS A 183 32.67 29.21 -9.56
CA CYS A 183 34.04 29.69 -9.70
C CYS A 183 34.87 28.92 -10.74
N SER A 184 34.41 27.74 -11.15
CA SER A 184 35.14 26.88 -12.09
C SER A 184 34.55 26.86 -13.50
N GLN A 185 33.28 27.27 -13.68
CA GLN A 185 32.61 27.24 -14.98
C GLN A 185 32.27 28.64 -15.51
N PRO A 186 32.57 28.95 -16.80
CA PRO A 186 32.15 30.20 -17.40
C PRO A 186 30.62 30.24 -17.56
N ILE A 187 30.03 31.36 -17.15
CA ILE A 187 28.58 31.61 -17.25
C ILE A 187 28.32 32.59 -18.40
N ASP A 188 27.45 32.21 -19.33
CA ASP A 188 27.04 33.11 -20.41
C ASP A 188 26.02 34.13 -19.90
N ARG A 189 26.44 35.39 -19.88
CA ARG A 189 25.65 36.55 -19.44
C ARG A 189 24.50 36.89 -20.37
N SER A 190 24.48 36.34 -21.58
CA SER A 190 23.37 36.57 -22.52
C SER A 190 22.13 35.75 -22.19
N CYS A 191 22.26 34.67 -21.43
CA CYS A 191 21.13 33.80 -21.08
C CYS A 191 20.74 34.01 -19.62
N PRO A 192 19.53 34.53 -19.33
CA PRO A 192 19.09 34.77 -17.95
C PRO A 192 19.07 33.52 -17.06
N HIS A 193 18.80 32.35 -17.67
CA HIS A 193 18.76 31.06 -16.98
C HIS A 193 20.13 30.37 -16.83
N GLY A 194 21.22 30.97 -17.32
CA GLY A 194 22.54 30.35 -17.33
C GLY A 194 23.01 29.91 -15.94
N VAL A 195 22.94 30.82 -14.96
CA VAL A 195 23.29 30.53 -13.55
C VAL A 195 22.33 29.49 -12.96
N PHE A 196 21.03 29.62 -13.24
CA PHE A 196 20.02 28.71 -12.70
C PHE A 196 20.22 27.27 -13.20
N SER A 197 20.65 27.09 -14.45
CA SER A 197 20.93 25.76 -15.01
C SER A 197 22.06 25.00 -14.28
N LEU A 198 22.98 25.72 -13.63
CA LEU A 198 24.04 25.16 -12.79
C LEU A 198 23.51 24.80 -11.40
N LEU A 199 22.70 25.70 -10.83
CA LEU A 199 22.01 25.50 -9.56
C LEU A 199 21.09 24.27 -9.61
N SER A 200 20.26 24.14 -10.64
CA SER A 200 19.37 22.99 -10.81
C SER A 200 20.14 21.68 -10.83
N GLY A 201 21.36 21.66 -11.41
CA GLY A 201 22.24 20.50 -11.37
C GLY A 201 22.67 20.08 -9.96
N GLN A 202 22.81 21.04 -9.04
CA GLN A 202 23.08 20.74 -7.64
C GLN A 202 21.83 20.31 -6.86
N LEU A 203 20.66 20.89 -7.18
CA LEU A 203 19.37 20.43 -6.64
C LEU A 203 19.08 18.96 -6.98
N LEU A 204 19.42 18.54 -8.21
CA LEU A 204 19.27 17.15 -8.64
C LEU A 204 20.00 16.15 -7.72
N ARG A 205 21.18 16.52 -7.20
CA ARG A 205 21.95 15.67 -6.29
C ARG A 205 21.23 15.46 -4.95
N LEU A 206 20.59 16.51 -4.43
CA LEU A 206 19.80 16.40 -3.20
C LEU A 206 18.58 15.49 -3.37
N TYR A 207 17.90 15.58 -4.52
CA TYR A 207 16.80 14.66 -4.83
C TYR A 207 17.28 13.23 -5.03
N ASP A 208 18.42 13.01 -5.70
CA ASP A 208 19.03 11.68 -5.84
C ASP A 208 19.36 11.08 -4.47
N ASP A 209 20.05 11.83 -3.60
CA ASP A 209 20.38 11.43 -2.23
C ASP A 209 19.11 11.08 -1.42
N SER A 210 18.03 11.84 -1.57
CA SER A 210 16.75 11.59 -0.88
C SER A 210 16.04 10.33 -1.36
N VAL A 211 16.09 10.02 -2.66
CA VAL A 211 15.50 8.78 -3.20
C VAL A 211 16.33 7.57 -2.80
N TRP A 212 17.65 7.69 -2.83
CA TRP A 212 18.56 6.61 -2.45
C TRP A 212 18.54 6.31 -0.95
N SER A 213 18.37 7.33 -0.09
CA SER A 213 18.28 7.11 1.35
C SER A 213 17.08 6.25 1.72
N ILE A 214 15.90 6.50 1.11
CA ILE A 214 14.72 5.64 1.28
C ILE A 214 14.99 4.21 0.79
N ARG A 215 15.57 4.06 -0.42
CA ARG A 215 15.92 2.73 -0.96
C ARG A 215 16.87 1.98 -0.02
N ASN A 216 17.82 2.68 0.58
CA ASN A 216 18.79 2.09 1.49
C ASN A 216 18.13 1.62 2.79
N HIS A 217 17.20 2.39 3.37
CA HIS A 217 16.41 1.93 4.52
C HIS A 217 15.62 0.67 4.20
N ILE A 218 14.94 0.62 3.06
CA ILE A 218 14.20 -0.57 2.60
C ILE A 218 15.15 -1.77 2.48
N SER A 219 16.30 -1.58 1.81
CA SER A 219 17.25 -2.67 1.57
C SER A 219 17.95 -3.15 2.86
N GLN A 220 18.22 -2.25 3.80
CA GLN A 220 18.74 -2.60 5.13
C GLN A 220 17.72 -3.42 5.91
N TRP A 221 16.43 -3.07 5.83
CA TRP A 221 15.37 -3.86 6.45
C TRP A 221 15.25 -5.25 5.81
N GLU A 222 15.26 -5.34 4.47
CA GLU A 222 15.16 -6.62 3.76
C GLU A 222 16.30 -7.57 4.16
N ALA A 223 17.50 -7.04 4.39
CA ALA A 223 18.64 -7.82 4.85
C ALA A 223 18.47 -8.36 6.29
N ARG A 224 17.68 -7.70 7.14
CA ARG A 224 17.45 -8.06 8.55
C ARG A 224 16.13 -8.81 8.79
N ARG A 225 15.33 -9.05 7.74
CA ARG A 225 14.00 -9.68 7.78
C ARG A 225 13.91 -10.99 8.59
N SER A 226 15.02 -11.72 8.75
CA SER A 226 15.07 -12.99 9.49
C SER A 226 15.25 -12.87 11.00
N GLN A 227 15.49 -11.66 11.53
CA GLN A 227 15.87 -11.45 12.93
C GLN A 227 14.76 -10.79 13.75
N GLU A 228 14.07 -9.77 13.22
CA GLU A 228 13.03 -9.01 13.93
C GLU A 228 12.22 -8.13 12.96
N THR A 229 10.92 -7.92 13.21
CA THR A 229 10.06 -7.04 12.38
C THR A 229 9.65 -5.78 13.16
N ASP A 230 10.32 -4.65 12.91
CA ASP A 230 9.94 -3.33 13.45
C ASP A 230 8.97 -2.62 12.49
N TYR A 231 7.67 -2.91 12.65
CA TYR A 231 6.60 -2.31 11.85
C TYR A 231 6.52 -0.79 11.99
N LEU A 232 6.87 -0.23 13.16
CA LEU A 232 6.85 1.22 13.38
C LEU A 232 7.91 1.91 12.52
N LEU A 233 9.09 1.30 12.39
CA LEU A 233 10.13 1.78 11.49
C LEU A 233 9.73 1.64 10.02
N LEU A 234 9.09 0.52 9.62
CA LEU A 234 8.59 0.33 8.25
C LEU A 234 7.57 1.41 7.86
N HIS A 235 6.60 1.70 8.74
CA HIS A 235 5.63 2.77 8.52
C HIS A 235 6.28 4.16 8.47
N GLU A 236 7.33 4.42 9.26
CA GLU A 236 8.13 5.63 9.10
C GLU A 236 8.78 5.72 7.73
N ILE A 237 9.48 4.67 7.30
CA ILE A 237 10.17 4.64 5.99
C ILE A 237 9.16 4.92 4.89
N ALA A 238 8.00 4.27 4.91
CA ALA A 238 6.93 4.52 3.93
C ALA A 238 6.42 5.96 3.98
N ARG A 239 6.17 6.51 5.16
CA ARG A 239 5.74 7.92 5.32
C ARG A 239 6.77 8.87 4.76
N HIS A 240 8.06 8.63 5.00
CA HIS A 240 9.14 9.44 4.45
C HIS A 240 9.23 9.30 2.92
N GLY A 241 9.09 8.09 2.38
CA GLY A 241 9.06 7.82 0.94
C GLY A 241 7.92 8.52 0.21
N ILE A 242 6.73 8.61 0.82
CA ILE A 242 5.59 9.37 0.27
C ILE A 242 5.96 10.86 0.10
N HIS A 243 6.51 11.47 1.15
CA HIS A 243 6.90 12.89 1.09
C HIS A 243 8.06 13.15 0.10
N VAL A 244 9.00 12.21 -0.03
CA VAL A 244 10.07 12.30 -1.04
C VAL A 244 9.46 12.30 -2.44
N SER A 245 8.52 11.38 -2.74
CA SER A 245 7.83 11.36 -4.03
C SER A 245 6.99 12.62 -4.29
N GLU A 246 6.31 13.13 -3.26
CA GLU A 246 5.51 14.36 -3.36
C GLU A 246 6.38 15.57 -3.74
N THR A 247 7.45 15.81 -2.99
CA THR A 247 8.37 16.92 -3.26
C THR A 247 9.06 16.80 -4.63
N LEU A 248 9.43 15.59 -5.01
CA LEU A 248 10.05 15.30 -6.30
C LEU A 248 9.10 15.54 -7.48
N SER A 249 7.82 15.19 -7.34
CA SER A 249 6.78 15.49 -8.33
C SER A 249 6.60 16.99 -8.55
N VAL A 250 6.59 17.77 -7.45
CA VAL A 250 6.53 19.24 -7.51
C VAL A 250 7.79 19.82 -8.15
N ALA A 251 8.96 19.24 -7.89
CA ALA A 251 10.24 19.66 -8.49
C ALA A 251 10.28 19.41 -10.00
N VAL A 252 9.81 18.24 -10.47
CA VAL A 252 9.66 17.92 -11.90
C VAL A 252 8.81 19.00 -12.59
N ARG A 253 7.64 19.32 -12.00
CA ARG A 253 6.75 20.36 -12.55
C ARG A 253 7.41 21.74 -12.56
N SER A 254 8.10 22.12 -11.48
CA SER A 254 8.76 23.42 -11.36
C SER A 254 9.90 23.57 -12.37
N LEU A 255 10.70 22.52 -12.57
CA LEU A 255 11.76 22.51 -13.57
C LEU A 255 11.23 22.51 -15.01
N ASP A 256 10.09 21.85 -15.27
CA ASP A 256 9.46 21.93 -16.59
C ASP A 256 8.97 23.35 -16.90
N VAL A 257 8.40 24.06 -15.91
CA VAL A 257 8.04 25.47 -16.05
C VAL A 257 9.27 26.31 -16.41
N LEU A 258 10.40 26.14 -15.71
CA LEU A 258 11.66 26.84 -16.02
C LEU A 258 12.17 26.51 -17.43
N ARG A 259 12.08 25.25 -17.87
CA ARG A 259 12.41 24.84 -19.23
C ARG A 259 11.53 25.57 -20.26
N GLN A 260 10.23 25.63 -20.01
CA GLN A 260 9.27 26.32 -20.88
C GLN A 260 9.54 27.83 -20.92
N GLN A 261 9.82 28.46 -19.77
CA GLN A 261 10.21 29.87 -19.67
C GLN A 261 11.45 30.17 -20.51
N ASN A 262 12.50 29.35 -20.37
CA ASN A 262 13.71 29.48 -21.18
C ASN A 262 13.42 29.34 -22.68
N LYS A 263 12.55 28.40 -23.08
CA LYS A 263 12.13 28.25 -24.49
C LYS A 263 11.40 29.51 -24.99
N ARG A 264 10.48 30.09 -24.18
CA ARG A 264 9.75 31.32 -24.53
C ARG A 264 10.68 32.51 -24.73
N LEU A 265 11.63 32.73 -23.82
CA LEU A 265 12.63 33.79 -23.98
C LEU A 265 13.55 33.54 -25.18
N HIS A 266 13.89 32.28 -25.45
CA HIS A 266 14.72 31.94 -26.60
C HIS A 266 14.03 32.26 -27.93
N SER A 267 12.73 32.01 -28.06
CA SER A 267 11.97 32.44 -29.24
C SER A 267 11.94 33.96 -29.42
N SER A 268 12.07 34.72 -28.33
CA SER A 268 12.18 36.18 -28.34
C SER A 268 13.63 36.69 -28.37
N ALA A 269 14.63 35.81 -28.55
CA ALA A 269 16.05 36.15 -28.42
C ALA A 269 16.55 37.22 -29.41
N ASN A 270 15.86 37.39 -30.55
CA ASN A 270 16.16 38.47 -31.51
C ASN A 270 15.98 39.87 -30.91
N LEU A 271 15.13 40.02 -29.88
CA LEU A 271 14.91 41.25 -29.09
C LEU A 271 15.89 41.37 -27.91
N ILE A 272 16.83 40.42 -27.75
CA ILE A 272 17.68 40.30 -26.55
C ILE A 272 19.17 40.22 -26.91
N CYS A 273 19.55 39.61 -28.05
CA CYS A 273 20.96 39.37 -28.38
C CYS A 273 21.26 39.20 -29.90
N ASN A 274 22.52 39.48 -30.28
CA ASN A 274 23.03 39.36 -31.66
C ASN A 274 23.08 37.89 -32.17
N LYS A 275 22.93 37.70 -33.50
CA LYS A 275 22.77 36.41 -34.23
C LYS A 275 23.74 35.27 -33.89
N ASN A 276 24.90 35.52 -33.26
CA ASN A 276 25.92 34.49 -32.93
C ASN A 276 25.74 33.78 -31.57
N LYS A 277 24.72 34.13 -30.75
CA LYS A 277 24.57 33.58 -29.38
C LYS A 277 23.51 32.47 -29.21
N HIS A 278 22.78 32.08 -30.27
CA HIS A 278 21.75 31.03 -30.20
C HIS A 278 22.27 29.69 -29.66
N LYS A 279 23.49 29.28 -30.06
CA LYS A 279 24.09 28.01 -29.64
C LYS A 279 24.26 27.87 -28.12
N THR A 280 24.42 28.96 -27.37
CA THR A 280 24.58 28.86 -25.90
C THR A 280 23.24 28.70 -25.20
N TRP A 281 22.19 29.34 -25.71
CA TRP A 281 20.83 29.16 -25.21
C TRP A 281 20.33 27.73 -25.43
N ASP A 282 20.67 27.15 -26.58
CA ASP A 282 20.41 25.72 -26.86
C ASP A 282 21.08 24.82 -25.82
N LYS A 283 22.32 25.14 -25.40
CA LYS A 283 23.01 24.37 -24.33
C LYS A 283 22.27 24.44 -23.00
N VAL A 284 21.76 25.61 -22.62
CA VAL A 284 20.96 25.79 -21.39
C VAL A 284 19.64 25.03 -21.49
N GLY A 285 18.95 25.12 -22.62
CA GLY A 285 17.72 24.37 -22.89
C GLY A 285 17.93 22.86 -22.84
N ASN A 286 18.95 22.34 -23.51
CA ASN A 286 19.32 20.92 -23.50
C ASN A 286 19.68 20.44 -22.09
N ARG A 287 20.32 21.29 -21.29
CA ARG A 287 20.63 20.98 -19.88
C ARG A 287 19.36 20.85 -19.05
N PHE A 288 18.41 21.78 -19.17
CA PHE A 288 17.12 21.65 -18.49
C PHE A 288 16.34 20.41 -18.94
N GLU A 289 16.37 20.09 -20.23
CA GLU A 289 15.72 18.89 -20.75
C GLU A 289 16.33 17.62 -20.16
N PHE A 290 17.65 17.50 -20.15
CA PHE A 290 18.33 16.39 -19.47
C PHE A 290 17.98 16.32 -17.98
N GLN A 291 18.02 17.45 -17.27
CA GLN A 291 17.74 17.50 -15.85
C GLN A 291 16.29 17.12 -15.52
N LEU A 292 15.33 17.53 -16.36
CA LEU A 292 13.92 17.15 -16.23
C LEU A 292 13.72 15.65 -16.43
N GLN A 293 14.34 15.07 -17.46
CA GLN A 293 14.31 13.62 -17.69
C GLN A 293 14.94 12.85 -16.52
N PHE A 294 16.04 13.34 -15.98
CA PHE A 294 16.69 12.74 -14.81
C PHE A 294 15.79 12.77 -13.56
N LEU A 295 15.18 13.92 -13.24
CA LEU A 295 14.21 14.01 -12.13
C LEU A 295 12.99 13.11 -12.36
N GLY A 296 12.50 13.00 -13.59
CA GLY A 296 11.42 12.05 -13.94
C GLY A 296 11.83 10.59 -13.67
N GLY A 297 13.06 10.21 -14.01
CA GLY A 297 13.61 8.90 -13.66
C GLY A 297 13.72 8.65 -12.16
N LEU A 298 14.11 9.67 -11.38
CA LEU A 298 14.09 9.59 -9.92
C LEU A 298 12.68 9.46 -9.35
N LEU A 299 11.69 10.15 -9.94
CA LEU A 299 10.29 10.06 -9.51
C LEU A 299 9.77 8.63 -9.66
N TYR A 300 9.98 8.02 -10.83
CA TYR A 300 9.62 6.61 -11.05
C TYR A 300 10.31 5.67 -10.05
N ARG A 301 11.59 5.92 -9.73
CA ARG A 301 12.30 5.12 -8.71
C ARG A 301 11.70 5.32 -7.32
N SER A 302 11.33 6.54 -6.97
CA SER A 302 10.69 6.85 -5.68
C SER A 302 9.33 6.17 -5.56
N GLU A 303 8.54 6.17 -6.63
CA GLU A 303 7.26 5.43 -6.71
C GLU A 303 7.48 3.91 -6.60
N ALA A 304 8.48 3.37 -7.28
CA ALA A 304 8.84 1.95 -7.17
C ALA A 304 9.30 1.58 -5.75
N ASN A 305 10.09 2.44 -5.08
CA ASN A 305 10.46 2.26 -3.69
C ASN A 305 9.23 2.28 -2.76
N ASN A 306 8.26 3.17 -3.01
CA ASN A 306 7.01 3.22 -2.25
C ASN A 306 6.18 1.95 -2.45
N ALA A 307 6.04 1.45 -3.67
CA ALA A 307 5.37 0.17 -3.91
C ALA A 307 6.08 -0.99 -3.20
N ARG A 308 7.42 -1.01 -3.26
CA ARG A 308 8.26 -2.02 -2.60
C ARG A 308 8.08 -2.02 -1.09
N ILE A 309 8.14 -0.88 -0.40
CA ILE A 309 7.92 -0.82 1.05
C ILE A 309 6.47 -1.15 1.44
N GLN A 310 5.47 -0.82 0.62
CA GLN A 310 4.08 -1.22 0.89
C GLN A 310 3.87 -2.73 0.83
N ASN A 311 4.59 -3.42 -0.06
CA ASN A 311 4.61 -4.89 -0.08
C ASN A 311 5.25 -5.47 1.19
N GLU A 312 6.22 -4.76 1.76
CA GLU A 312 6.84 -5.13 3.05
C GLU A 312 6.00 -4.72 4.26
N ILE A 313 4.98 -3.87 4.11
CA ILE A 313 4.10 -3.47 5.23
C ILE A 313 2.86 -4.38 5.31
N THR A 314 2.34 -4.85 4.17
CA THR A 314 1.07 -5.58 4.11
C THR A 314 1.27 -7.11 4.17
N PHE A 315 1.40 -7.70 5.37
CA PHE A 315 1.76 -9.12 5.56
C PHE A 315 0.60 -10.13 5.54
N PHE A 316 -0.63 -9.75 5.21
CA PHE A 316 -1.74 -10.71 5.19
C PHE A 316 -1.49 -11.85 4.19
N THR A 317 -1.35 -13.07 4.71
CA THR A 317 -1.05 -14.27 3.91
C THR A 317 -2.28 -15.16 3.72
N ILE A 318 -3.31 -14.97 4.53
CA ILE A 318 -4.57 -15.73 4.46
C ILE A 318 -5.74 -14.76 4.27
N GLY A 319 -6.53 -15.00 3.22
CA GLY A 319 -7.82 -14.37 3.03
C GLY A 319 -8.92 -15.25 3.61
N TRP A 320 -9.59 -14.79 4.67
CA TRP A 320 -10.73 -15.50 5.25
C TRP A 320 -12.03 -14.90 4.72
N ILE A 321 -12.86 -15.72 4.06
CA ILE A 321 -14.15 -15.30 3.52
C ILE A 321 -15.25 -15.84 4.42
N SER A 322 -16.05 -14.93 4.98
CA SER A 322 -17.25 -15.22 5.74
C SER A 322 -18.48 -14.75 4.97
N PRO A 323 -19.33 -15.65 4.47
CA PRO A 323 -20.53 -15.29 3.73
C PRO A 323 -21.53 -14.39 4.48
N LEU A 324 -21.69 -14.59 5.80
CA LEU A 324 -22.69 -13.97 6.66
C LEU A 324 -22.06 -13.24 7.86
N PRO A 325 -22.77 -12.24 8.42
CA PRO A 325 -22.29 -11.53 9.62
C PRO A 325 -22.04 -12.42 10.84
N LEU A 326 -22.89 -13.43 11.08
CA LEU A 326 -22.70 -14.37 12.20
C LEU A 326 -21.42 -15.20 12.04
N GLU A 327 -21.10 -15.58 10.80
CA GLU A 327 -19.90 -16.36 10.49
C GLU A 327 -18.64 -15.49 10.63
N LYS A 328 -18.72 -14.21 10.26
CA LYS A 328 -17.65 -13.24 10.52
C LYS A 328 -17.41 -13.07 12.02
N GLU A 329 -18.46 -13.03 12.83
CA GLU A 329 -18.29 -12.89 14.29
C GLU A 329 -17.61 -14.14 14.88
N ALA A 330 -18.00 -15.34 14.46
CA ALA A 330 -17.29 -16.57 14.81
C ALA A 330 -15.81 -16.51 14.38
N ALA A 331 -15.52 -16.04 13.17
CA ALA A 331 -14.15 -15.85 12.68
C ALA A 331 -13.36 -14.84 13.53
N ARG A 332 -13.97 -13.72 13.93
CA ARG A 332 -13.34 -12.72 14.82
C ARG A 332 -12.99 -13.32 16.18
N LEU A 333 -13.90 -14.11 16.75
CA LEU A 333 -13.72 -14.70 18.08
C LEU A 333 -12.59 -15.74 18.14
N VAL A 334 -12.26 -16.41 17.03
CA VAL A 334 -11.15 -17.37 16.98
C VAL A 334 -9.77 -16.75 16.78
N LEU A 335 -9.67 -15.46 16.44
CA LEU A 335 -8.38 -14.76 16.33
C LEU A 335 -7.59 -14.83 17.64
N ASP A 336 -6.27 -14.97 17.55
CA ASP A 336 -5.39 -14.82 18.71
C ASP A 336 -5.22 -13.33 19.07
N GLU A 337 -5.23 -12.48 18.05
CA GLU A 337 -5.09 -11.03 18.16
C GLU A 337 -5.94 -10.34 17.09
N GLU A 338 -6.61 -9.25 17.45
CA GLU A 338 -7.43 -8.43 16.55
C GLU A 338 -6.70 -7.10 16.30
N TYR A 339 -6.58 -6.68 15.03
CA TYR A 339 -5.87 -5.46 14.64
C TYR A 339 -6.79 -4.25 14.56
N ALA A 340 -6.19 -3.06 14.65
CA ALA A 340 -6.94 -1.82 14.51
C ALA A 340 -7.48 -1.65 13.08
N GLN A 341 -8.65 -1.04 12.96
CA GLN A 341 -9.34 -0.89 11.67
C GLN A 341 -8.53 -0.11 10.62
N GLU A 342 -7.64 0.78 11.10
CA GLU A 342 -6.76 1.61 10.29
C GLU A 342 -5.74 0.77 9.50
N ASP A 343 -5.35 -0.39 10.03
CA ASP A 343 -4.31 -1.26 9.48
C ASP A 343 -4.82 -2.14 8.33
N VAL A 344 -6.13 -2.17 8.10
CA VAL A 344 -6.80 -3.13 7.20
C VAL A 344 -7.73 -2.43 6.22
N ARG A 345 -7.53 -1.13 5.98
CA ARG A 345 -8.40 -0.32 5.13
C ARG A 345 -7.96 -0.33 3.67
N TYR A 346 -8.84 -0.82 2.79
CA TYR A 346 -8.63 -0.75 1.34
C TYR A 346 -9.94 -0.41 0.60
N GLN A 347 -9.89 0.60 -0.29
CA GLN A 347 -10.97 1.01 -1.21
C GLN A 347 -12.41 1.03 -0.63
N ASN A 348 -12.64 1.76 0.47
CA ASN A 348 -13.96 1.90 1.12
C ASN A 348 -14.66 0.57 1.49
N ALA A 349 -13.93 -0.54 1.55
CA ALA A 349 -14.40 -1.80 2.09
C ALA A 349 -13.95 -1.96 3.55
N TYR A 350 -14.81 -2.54 4.37
CA TYR A 350 -14.51 -2.86 5.76
C TYR A 350 -14.00 -4.30 5.83
N TYR A 351 -12.73 -4.44 6.19
CA TYR A 351 -12.12 -5.73 6.52
C TYR A 351 -11.79 -5.77 8.00
N LEU A 352 -11.71 -6.98 8.54
CA LEU A 352 -11.20 -7.23 9.88
C LEU A 352 -9.83 -7.90 9.72
N GLY A 353 -8.81 -7.42 10.43
CA GLY A 353 -7.48 -8.02 10.41
C GLY A 353 -7.15 -8.62 11.77
N GLY A 354 -6.31 -9.64 11.77
CA GLY A 354 -5.81 -10.23 12.98
C GLY A 354 -4.84 -11.36 12.72
N ARG A 355 -4.47 -12.06 13.79
CA ARG A 355 -3.49 -13.14 13.76
C ARG A 355 -4.08 -14.46 14.19
N ILE A 356 -3.69 -15.54 13.52
CA ILE A 356 -3.93 -16.93 13.95
C ILE A 356 -2.61 -17.69 13.84
N GLY A 357 -2.06 -18.09 14.98
CA GLY A 357 -0.72 -18.67 15.06
C GLY A 357 0.32 -17.74 14.46
N GLU A 358 1.00 -18.21 13.42
CA GLU A 358 2.02 -17.48 12.65
C GLU A 358 1.46 -16.82 11.38
N HIS A 359 0.14 -16.90 11.13
CA HIS A 359 -0.47 -16.32 9.93
C HIS A 359 -1.18 -15.01 10.24
N GLU A 360 -0.90 -14.03 9.40
CA GLU A 360 -1.64 -12.78 9.30
C GLU A 360 -2.90 -13.00 8.44
N VAL A 361 -4.06 -12.79 9.03
CA VAL A 361 -5.37 -13.12 8.46
C VAL A 361 -6.18 -11.85 8.23
N VAL A 362 -6.69 -11.68 7.01
CA VAL A 362 -7.68 -10.65 6.70
C VAL A 362 -9.03 -11.30 6.42
N ILE A 363 -10.06 -10.88 7.15
CA ILE A 363 -11.41 -11.40 7.12
C ILE A 363 -12.32 -10.44 6.35
N GLY A 364 -12.93 -10.94 5.29
CA GLY A 364 -13.95 -10.25 4.50
C GLY A 364 -15.33 -10.84 4.75
N VAL A 365 -16.35 -9.97 4.82
CA VAL A 365 -17.76 -10.37 4.81
C VAL A 365 -18.44 -9.95 3.52
N GLN A 366 -19.26 -10.82 2.94
CA GLN A 366 -19.97 -10.52 1.70
C GLN A 366 -21.06 -9.47 1.92
N ARG A 367 -21.28 -8.63 0.90
CA ARG A 367 -22.41 -7.68 0.88
C ARG A 367 -23.75 -8.37 0.56
N LYS A 368 -23.69 -9.46 -0.21
CA LYS A 368 -24.81 -10.30 -0.62
C LYS A 368 -24.28 -11.74 -0.80
N MET A 369 -25.12 -12.73 -0.51
CA MET A 369 -24.80 -14.15 -0.72
C MET A 369 -24.62 -14.49 -2.20
N GLY A 370 -24.01 -15.66 -2.46
CA GLY A 370 -23.84 -16.21 -3.79
C GLY A 370 -22.40 -16.19 -4.33
N LEU A 371 -22.17 -17.02 -5.34
CA LEU A 371 -20.85 -17.33 -5.92
C LEU A 371 -20.12 -16.08 -6.42
N SER A 372 -20.80 -15.27 -7.23
CA SER A 372 -20.20 -14.06 -7.83
C SER A 372 -19.75 -13.05 -6.79
N GLN A 373 -20.49 -12.94 -5.68
CA GLN A 373 -20.17 -12.00 -4.62
C GLN A 373 -18.98 -12.46 -3.79
N ALA A 374 -18.84 -13.77 -3.58
CA ALA A 374 -17.66 -14.36 -2.95
C ALA A 374 -16.42 -14.16 -3.82
N ALA A 375 -16.52 -14.40 -5.13
CA ALA A 375 -15.44 -14.18 -6.09
C ALA A 375 -14.97 -12.71 -6.12
N ILE A 376 -15.90 -11.76 -6.21
CA ILE A 376 -15.60 -10.31 -6.18
C ILE A 376 -14.93 -9.90 -4.86
N LEU A 377 -15.36 -10.48 -3.73
CA LEU A 377 -14.74 -10.23 -2.44
C LEU A 377 -13.29 -10.75 -2.42
N ALA A 378 -13.07 -11.99 -2.88
CA ALA A 378 -11.73 -12.57 -2.99
C ALA A 378 -10.80 -11.72 -3.87
N GLU A 379 -11.29 -11.27 -5.03
CA GLU A 379 -10.54 -10.39 -5.94
C GLU A 379 -10.16 -9.05 -5.28
N LYS A 380 -11.10 -8.41 -4.57
CA LYS A 380 -10.84 -7.16 -3.85
C LYS A 380 -9.86 -7.34 -2.70
N MET A 381 -9.97 -8.44 -1.96
CA MET A 381 -9.00 -8.80 -0.93
C MET A 381 -7.62 -9.01 -1.55
N ARG A 382 -7.53 -9.74 -2.66
CA ARG A 382 -6.27 -9.96 -3.39
C ARG A 382 -5.64 -8.67 -3.88
N ALA A 383 -6.44 -7.73 -4.38
CA ALA A 383 -5.97 -6.43 -4.82
C ALA A 383 -5.49 -5.54 -3.66
N GLY A 384 -6.16 -5.59 -2.50
CA GLY A 384 -5.76 -4.83 -1.30
C GLY A 384 -4.63 -5.45 -0.50
N PHE A 385 -4.50 -6.78 -0.57
CA PHE A 385 -3.58 -7.59 0.23
C PHE A 385 -2.85 -8.57 -0.71
N PRO A 386 -1.85 -8.08 -1.47
CA PRO A 386 -1.22 -8.85 -2.55
C PRO A 386 -0.41 -10.06 -2.08
N ASN A 387 -0.20 -10.21 -0.77
CA ASN A 387 0.53 -11.34 -0.18
C ASN A 387 -0.36 -12.54 0.21
N ILE A 388 -1.68 -12.46 0.02
CA ILE A 388 -2.61 -13.59 0.30
C ILE A 388 -2.23 -14.82 -0.54
N ARG A 389 -1.75 -15.90 0.07
CA ARG A 389 -1.41 -17.13 -0.65
C ARG A 389 -2.60 -18.04 -0.84
N TYR A 390 -3.42 -18.14 0.20
CA TYR A 390 -4.57 -19.03 0.24
C TYR A 390 -5.79 -18.29 0.76
N PHE A 391 -6.95 -18.71 0.28
CA PHE A 391 -8.22 -18.37 0.89
C PHE A 391 -8.74 -19.53 1.74
N VAL A 392 -9.37 -19.20 2.86
CA VAL A 392 -10.22 -20.11 3.62
C VAL A 392 -11.65 -19.62 3.52
N VAL A 393 -12.54 -20.45 2.99
CA VAL A 393 -13.98 -20.14 2.90
C VAL A 393 -14.65 -20.85 4.06
N VAL A 394 -15.01 -20.08 5.09
CA VAL A 394 -15.48 -20.62 6.37
C VAL A 394 -16.87 -20.09 6.68
N GLY A 395 -17.80 -20.99 6.95
CA GLY A 395 -19.17 -20.65 7.26
C GLY A 395 -20.03 -21.87 7.60
N ILE A 396 -21.33 -21.74 7.44
CA ILE A 396 -22.31 -22.80 7.67
C ILE A 396 -22.75 -23.45 6.35
N ALA A 397 -23.33 -24.64 6.43
CA ALA A 397 -23.89 -25.39 5.31
C ALA A 397 -25.00 -26.34 5.77
N GLY A 398 -25.77 -26.83 4.80
CA GLY A 398 -26.65 -27.98 5.00
C GLY A 398 -25.92 -29.30 4.76
N GLY A 399 -26.02 -30.25 5.67
CA GLY A 399 -25.31 -31.53 5.61
C GLY A 399 -26.12 -32.63 4.94
N VAL A 400 -25.44 -33.60 4.33
CA VAL A 400 -26.09 -34.86 3.95
C VAL A 400 -26.08 -35.79 5.17
N PRO A 401 -27.25 -36.16 5.72
CA PRO A 401 -27.30 -36.92 6.98
C PRO A 401 -26.51 -38.23 6.92
N ARG A 402 -26.57 -38.93 5.78
CA ARG A 402 -25.96 -40.24 5.59
C ARG A 402 -25.21 -40.30 4.25
N TYR A 403 -23.93 -40.67 4.27
CA TYR A 403 -23.12 -40.79 3.05
C TYR A 403 -22.11 -41.95 3.13
N GLY A 404 -21.51 -42.28 1.99
CA GLY A 404 -20.50 -43.34 1.87
C GLY A 404 -21.09 -44.67 1.35
N PRO A 405 -20.21 -45.64 1.02
CA PRO A 405 -20.65 -46.93 0.49
C PRO A 405 -21.30 -47.80 1.56
N ALA A 406 -22.10 -48.77 1.12
CA ALA A 406 -22.69 -49.76 2.01
C ALA A 406 -21.61 -50.48 2.84
N GLY A 407 -21.79 -50.56 4.16
CA GLY A 407 -20.84 -51.16 5.11
C GLY A 407 -19.76 -50.21 5.65
N ALA A 408 -19.61 -49.00 5.10
CA ALA A 408 -18.74 -47.94 5.63
C ALA A 408 -19.46 -46.59 5.59
N VAL A 409 -20.70 -46.60 6.05
CA VAL A 409 -21.59 -45.44 6.08
C VAL A 409 -21.13 -44.48 7.17
N CYS A 410 -21.09 -43.19 6.84
CA CYS A 410 -20.86 -42.11 7.78
C CYS A 410 -22.18 -41.36 8.03
N GLU A 411 -22.36 -40.92 9.26
CA GLU A 411 -23.51 -40.12 9.70
C GLU A 411 -23.02 -38.71 10.03
N ILE A 412 -23.63 -37.68 9.45
CA ILE A 412 -23.40 -36.27 9.80
C ILE A 412 -24.50 -35.84 10.75
N VAL A 413 -24.13 -35.17 11.84
CA VAL A 413 -25.08 -34.54 12.76
C VAL A 413 -24.89 -33.03 12.83
N LEU A 414 -25.89 -32.32 13.35
CA LEU A 414 -25.79 -30.87 13.45
C LEU A 414 -24.63 -30.44 14.39
N GLY A 415 -23.94 -29.38 13.98
CA GLY A 415 -22.73 -28.88 14.61
C GLY A 415 -21.43 -29.52 14.13
N ASP A 416 -21.49 -30.62 13.38
CA ASP A 416 -20.31 -31.24 12.77
C ASP A 416 -19.69 -30.32 11.71
N VAL A 417 -18.43 -30.58 11.36
CA VAL A 417 -17.67 -29.79 10.40
C VAL A 417 -17.35 -30.63 9.16
N VAL A 418 -17.66 -30.09 7.99
CA VAL A 418 -17.24 -30.62 6.70
C VAL A 418 -16.06 -29.82 6.17
N VAL A 419 -15.04 -30.52 5.68
CA VAL A 419 -13.86 -29.95 5.05
C VAL A 419 -13.80 -30.45 3.61
N SER A 420 -13.65 -29.54 2.65
CA SER A 420 -13.55 -29.90 1.23
C SER A 420 -12.38 -30.86 1.01
N HIS A 421 -12.67 -32.04 0.49
CA HIS A 421 -11.67 -33.07 0.19
C HIS A 421 -12.06 -33.81 -1.09
N PRO A 422 -11.14 -33.97 -2.07
CA PRO A 422 -11.43 -34.62 -3.33
C PRO A 422 -12.01 -36.02 -3.15
N ARG A 423 -13.14 -36.30 -3.81
CA ARG A 423 -13.74 -37.65 -3.92
C ARG A 423 -14.28 -37.87 -5.33
N GLY A 424 -14.18 -39.09 -5.82
CA GLY A 424 -14.58 -39.44 -7.18
C GLY A 424 -13.86 -38.57 -8.21
N ASN A 425 -14.64 -37.84 -9.02
CA ASN A 425 -14.13 -36.99 -10.11
C ASN A 425 -14.07 -35.49 -9.75
N HIS A 426 -14.22 -35.12 -8.48
CA HIS A 426 -14.32 -33.71 -8.06
C HIS A 426 -13.15 -33.30 -7.16
N GLY A 427 -12.71 -32.04 -7.28
CA GLY A 427 -11.59 -31.46 -6.54
C GLY A 427 -11.87 -31.11 -5.06
N GLY A 428 -13.01 -31.57 -4.52
CA GLY A 428 -13.48 -31.26 -3.16
C GLY A 428 -14.61 -30.22 -3.11
N VAL A 429 -14.85 -29.49 -4.21
CA VAL A 429 -16.02 -28.63 -4.41
C VAL A 429 -16.57 -28.89 -5.81
N LEU A 430 -17.87 -28.75 -6.00
CA LEU A 430 -18.50 -28.78 -7.33
C LEU A 430 -19.59 -27.71 -7.42
N GLN A 431 -19.75 -27.11 -8.60
CA GLN A 431 -20.83 -26.15 -8.86
C GLN A 431 -22.04 -26.84 -9.52
N TYR A 432 -23.01 -27.32 -8.76
CA TYR A 432 -24.04 -28.22 -9.31
C TYR A 432 -25.15 -27.52 -10.12
N ASP A 433 -25.23 -26.18 -10.11
CA ASP A 433 -26.15 -25.38 -10.94
C ASP A 433 -25.56 -24.96 -12.31
N LYS A 434 -24.34 -25.41 -12.63
CA LYS A 434 -23.65 -25.14 -13.90
C LYS A 434 -23.73 -26.36 -14.81
N GLY A 435 -24.48 -26.26 -15.90
CA GLY A 435 -24.70 -27.40 -16.79
C GLY A 435 -25.54 -27.11 -18.02
N ALA A 436 -25.91 -28.18 -18.72
CA ALA A 436 -26.81 -28.12 -19.87
C ALA A 436 -28.14 -28.80 -19.52
N TRP A 437 -29.25 -28.11 -19.76
CA TRP A 437 -30.58 -28.69 -19.61
C TRP A 437 -30.78 -29.81 -20.63
N GLN A 438 -31.24 -30.96 -20.14
CA GLN A 438 -31.67 -32.11 -20.93
C GLN A 438 -33.20 -32.23 -20.84
N GLY A 439 -33.78 -33.17 -21.60
CA GLY A 439 -35.22 -33.44 -21.56
C GLY A 439 -35.73 -33.68 -20.13
N GLN A 440 -37.02 -33.39 -19.90
CA GLN A 440 -37.68 -33.50 -18.58
C GLN A 440 -37.18 -32.52 -17.51
N GLY A 441 -36.59 -31.38 -17.88
CA GLY A 441 -36.18 -30.36 -16.91
C GLY A 441 -35.00 -30.80 -16.03
N ARG A 442 -34.17 -31.73 -16.51
CA ARG A 442 -32.97 -32.19 -15.80
C ARG A 442 -31.77 -31.37 -16.22
N LEU A 443 -31.05 -30.79 -15.26
CA LEU A 443 -29.76 -30.18 -15.53
C LEU A 443 -28.68 -31.26 -15.49
N ASN A 444 -27.97 -31.46 -16.61
CA ASN A 444 -26.77 -32.29 -16.62
C ASN A 444 -25.56 -31.40 -16.32
N PHE A 445 -24.93 -31.63 -15.18
CA PHE A 445 -23.77 -30.88 -14.73
C PHE A 445 -22.64 -30.94 -15.77
N ARG A 446 -22.06 -29.76 -16.06
CA ARG A 446 -20.88 -29.62 -16.92
C ARG A 446 -19.98 -28.56 -16.33
N GLY A 447 -18.90 -28.99 -15.70
CA GLY A 447 -17.89 -28.10 -15.16
C GLY A 447 -16.87 -28.85 -14.32
N TYR A 448 -15.84 -28.13 -13.92
CA TYR A 448 -14.92 -28.51 -12.87
C TYR A 448 -14.52 -27.22 -12.16
N THR A 449 -14.25 -27.30 -10.87
CA THR A 449 -13.56 -26.26 -10.10
C THR A 449 -12.10 -26.70 -9.93
N ASN A 450 -11.22 -25.78 -9.56
CA ASN A 450 -9.88 -26.21 -9.13
C ASN A 450 -9.99 -27.07 -7.86
N GLY A 451 -9.00 -27.93 -7.64
CA GLY A 451 -8.91 -28.69 -6.40
C GLY A 451 -8.29 -27.89 -5.26
N VAL A 452 -8.45 -28.40 -4.04
CA VAL A 452 -7.73 -27.87 -2.88
C VAL A 452 -6.20 -27.99 -3.13
N PRO A 453 -5.43 -26.89 -3.00
CA PRO A 453 -3.98 -26.87 -3.21
C PRO A 453 -3.21 -27.94 -2.41
N GLY A 454 -2.11 -28.43 -2.96
CA GLY A 454 -1.30 -29.50 -2.36
C GLY A 454 -0.87 -29.23 -0.91
N ASP A 455 -0.41 -28.02 -0.61
CA ASP A 455 0.04 -27.65 0.75
C ASP A 455 -1.11 -27.63 1.76
N LEU A 456 -2.27 -27.08 1.36
CA LEU A 456 -3.49 -27.10 2.20
C LEU A 456 -4.00 -28.52 2.37
N MET A 457 -3.96 -29.33 1.31
CA MET A 457 -4.36 -30.73 1.36
C MET A 457 -3.44 -31.56 2.27
N ALA A 458 -2.13 -31.28 2.26
CA ALA A 458 -1.18 -31.90 3.19
C ALA A 458 -1.52 -31.53 4.64
N ALA A 459 -1.82 -30.25 4.92
CA ALA A 459 -2.25 -29.82 6.25
C ALA A 459 -3.56 -30.49 6.69
N VAL A 460 -4.55 -30.59 5.80
CA VAL A 460 -5.81 -31.31 6.03
C VAL A 460 -5.56 -32.79 6.34
N ASN A 461 -4.72 -33.47 5.56
CA ASN A 461 -4.43 -34.88 5.73
C ASN A 461 -3.62 -35.16 7.01
N ASN A 462 -2.67 -34.29 7.35
CA ASN A 462 -1.92 -34.41 8.60
C ASN A 462 -2.84 -34.22 9.82
N LEU A 463 -3.71 -33.21 9.79
CA LEU A 463 -4.69 -33.00 10.86
C LEU A 463 -5.66 -34.18 10.99
N ARG A 464 -6.09 -34.76 9.85
CA ARG A 464 -6.89 -35.99 9.83
C ARG A 464 -6.15 -37.18 10.45
N ALA A 465 -4.85 -37.32 10.20
CA ALA A 465 -4.03 -38.40 10.74
C ALA A 465 -3.76 -38.28 12.24
N GLU A 466 -3.70 -37.05 12.79
CA GLU A 466 -3.57 -36.82 14.23
C GLU A 466 -4.77 -37.30 15.06
N GLY A 467 -5.93 -37.41 14.40
CA GLY A 467 -7.18 -37.88 15.00
C GLY A 467 -7.99 -36.77 15.68
N TRP A 468 -9.28 -37.08 15.89
CA TRP A 468 -10.30 -36.21 16.51
C TRP A 468 -9.84 -35.48 17.77
N SER A 469 -9.19 -36.21 18.68
CA SER A 469 -8.88 -35.72 20.04
C SER A 469 -7.85 -34.59 20.06
N LYS A 470 -7.19 -34.32 18.93
CA LYS A 470 -6.17 -33.28 18.76
C LYS A 470 -6.64 -32.09 17.91
N THR A 471 -7.91 -32.04 17.54
CA THR A 471 -8.47 -30.91 16.79
C THR A 471 -8.53 -29.63 17.64
N GLY A 472 -8.66 -29.74 18.96
CA GLY A 472 -8.70 -28.59 19.87
C GLY A 472 -9.95 -27.70 19.70
N ILE A 473 -10.99 -28.21 19.02
CA ILE A 473 -12.22 -27.45 18.75
C ILE A 473 -12.93 -27.10 20.06
N ALA A 474 -13.16 -28.09 20.93
CA ALA A 474 -13.84 -27.87 22.22
C ALA A 474 -13.16 -26.79 23.07
N GLU A 475 -11.82 -26.80 23.14
CA GLU A 475 -11.07 -25.77 23.86
C GLU A 475 -11.19 -24.41 23.17
N THR A 476 -11.12 -24.36 21.84
CA THR A 476 -11.29 -23.11 21.09
C THR A 476 -12.68 -22.51 21.30
N LEU A 477 -13.74 -23.32 21.26
CA LEU A 477 -15.12 -22.90 21.55
C LEU A 477 -15.24 -22.30 22.95
N LYS A 478 -14.63 -22.94 23.95
CA LYS A 478 -14.57 -22.42 25.33
C LYS A 478 -13.89 -21.05 25.37
N GLN A 479 -12.74 -20.88 24.70
CA GLN A 479 -12.04 -19.60 24.63
C GLN A 479 -12.86 -18.52 23.89
N MET A 480 -13.59 -18.88 22.84
CA MET A 480 -14.48 -17.96 22.13
C MET A 480 -15.58 -17.43 23.05
N ARG A 481 -16.24 -18.32 23.82
CA ARG A 481 -17.33 -17.94 24.74
C ARG A 481 -16.84 -17.00 25.85
N LEU A 482 -15.58 -17.14 26.29
CA LEU A 482 -14.96 -16.24 27.27
C LEU A 482 -14.72 -14.81 26.75
N LYS A 483 -14.69 -14.60 25.43
CA LYS A 483 -14.55 -13.27 24.82
C LYS A 483 -15.89 -12.52 24.69
N LEU A 484 -17.01 -13.18 24.98
CA LEU A 484 -18.35 -12.60 24.89
C LEU A 484 -18.75 -11.96 26.22
N ASP A 485 -19.66 -10.99 26.14
CA ASP A 485 -20.30 -10.45 27.33
C ASP A 485 -21.26 -11.48 27.96
N GLU A 486 -21.63 -11.25 29.23
CA GLU A 486 -22.48 -12.15 30.01
C GLU A 486 -23.81 -12.49 29.35
N LYS A 487 -24.39 -11.57 28.54
CA LYS A 487 -25.66 -11.80 27.87
C LYS A 487 -25.52 -12.73 26.66
N ARG A 488 -24.32 -12.83 26.08
CA ARG A 488 -24.01 -13.61 24.88
C ARG A 488 -23.21 -14.87 25.16
N GLN A 489 -22.85 -15.17 26.41
CA GLN A 489 -22.04 -16.34 26.75
C GLN A 489 -22.61 -17.66 26.22
N GLY A 490 -23.94 -17.84 26.27
CA GLY A 490 -24.60 -19.05 25.76
C GLY A 490 -24.95 -19.03 24.27
N GLN A 491 -24.56 -17.98 23.52
CA GLN A 491 -24.89 -17.85 22.09
C GLN A 491 -24.32 -18.99 21.23
N TYR A 492 -23.14 -19.50 21.62
CA TYR A 492 -22.41 -20.51 20.87
C TYR A 492 -22.36 -21.86 21.60
N ASP A 493 -23.34 -22.16 22.46
CA ASP A 493 -23.43 -23.47 23.12
C ASP A 493 -23.91 -24.55 22.16
N ASP A 494 -23.41 -25.79 22.31
CA ASP A 494 -23.97 -26.94 21.58
C ASP A 494 -25.43 -27.13 22.02
N PRO A 495 -26.42 -27.00 21.11
CA PRO A 495 -27.83 -27.16 21.44
C PRO A 495 -28.20 -28.56 21.94
N GLY A 496 -27.33 -29.56 21.71
CA GLY A 496 -27.47 -30.91 22.22
C GLY A 496 -28.30 -31.86 21.34
N PRO A 497 -28.23 -33.17 21.60
CA PRO A 497 -28.78 -34.20 20.73
C PRO A 497 -30.31 -34.17 20.61
N THR A 498 -31.02 -33.65 21.62
CA THR A 498 -32.49 -33.53 21.59
C THR A 498 -33.00 -32.42 20.67
N ARG A 499 -32.12 -31.49 20.31
CA ARG A 499 -32.39 -30.39 19.38
C ARG A 499 -31.90 -30.68 17.97
N ASP A 500 -31.31 -31.84 17.74
CA ASP A 500 -30.98 -32.35 16.42
C ASP A 500 -32.15 -33.15 15.85
N ARG A 501 -32.89 -32.54 14.93
CA ARG A 501 -34.11 -33.11 14.35
C ARG A 501 -33.88 -33.39 12.87
N LEU A 502 -33.59 -34.64 12.55
CA LEU A 502 -33.59 -35.12 11.18
C LEU A 502 -34.99 -35.64 10.85
N PHE A 503 -35.69 -35.01 9.91
CA PHE A 503 -36.98 -35.51 9.43
C PHE A 503 -36.79 -36.57 8.35
N GLU A 504 -37.77 -37.46 8.20
CA GLU A 504 -37.82 -38.40 7.07
C GLU A 504 -37.82 -37.65 5.72
N ASP A 505 -37.08 -38.13 4.73
CA ASP A 505 -36.90 -37.45 3.43
C ASP A 505 -38.20 -37.14 2.67
N GLY A 506 -39.27 -37.90 2.91
CA GLY A 506 -40.58 -37.69 2.28
C GLY A 506 -41.52 -36.79 3.07
N TYR A 507 -41.11 -36.31 4.25
CA TYR A 507 -41.87 -35.37 5.05
C TYR A 507 -41.44 -33.95 4.67
N GLU A 508 -42.40 -33.11 4.30
CA GLU A 508 -42.13 -31.71 3.96
C GLU A 508 -42.49 -30.81 5.14
N HIS A 509 -41.77 -29.68 5.26
CA HIS A 509 -42.09 -28.67 6.27
C HIS A 509 -43.53 -28.15 6.11
N GLN A 510 -44.27 -28.09 7.21
CA GLN A 510 -45.70 -27.75 7.22
C GLN A 510 -45.98 -26.25 7.50
N GLY A 511 -44.97 -25.49 7.93
CA GLY A 511 -45.07 -24.05 8.18
C GLY A 511 -44.56 -23.21 7.00
N THR A 512 -44.28 -21.94 7.29
CA THR A 512 -43.54 -21.06 6.38
C THR A 512 -42.04 -21.23 6.57
N GLU A 513 -41.24 -20.77 5.62
CA GLU A 513 -39.76 -20.77 5.72
C GLU A 513 -39.20 -20.00 6.95
N PHE A 514 -40.04 -19.23 7.64
CA PHE A 514 -39.68 -18.49 8.83
C PHE A 514 -39.89 -19.26 10.13
N ASP A 515 -40.78 -20.26 10.12
CA ASP A 515 -41.24 -20.97 11.30
C ASP A 515 -40.22 -22.02 11.77
N ASP A 516 -40.10 -22.20 13.09
CA ASP A 516 -39.35 -23.31 13.66
C ASP A 516 -40.20 -24.59 13.55
N CYS A 517 -39.58 -25.69 13.11
CA CYS A 517 -40.20 -27.00 13.00
C CYS A 517 -40.79 -27.50 14.34
N LYS A 518 -40.44 -26.87 15.47
CA LYS A 518 -40.96 -27.21 16.79
C LYS A 518 -42.48 -27.19 16.91
N ASP A 519 -43.15 -26.20 16.31
CA ASP A 519 -44.58 -25.98 16.54
C ASP A 519 -45.44 -26.34 15.31
N CYS A 520 -44.84 -26.43 14.13
CA CYS A 520 -45.54 -26.71 12.88
C CYS A 520 -45.34 -28.13 12.34
N CYS A 521 -44.28 -28.85 12.74
CA CYS A 521 -43.94 -30.17 12.20
C CYS A 521 -44.15 -31.29 13.22
N ASP A 522 -44.50 -32.48 12.72
CA ASP A 522 -44.75 -33.67 13.52
C ASP A 522 -43.42 -34.28 14.01
N ALA A 523 -43.22 -34.27 15.32
CA ALA A 523 -42.02 -34.80 15.96
C ALA A 523 -41.86 -36.32 15.75
N ASP A 524 -42.94 -37.06 15.51
CA ASP A 524 -42.90 -38.51 15.28
C ASP A 524 -42.29 -38.86 13.92
N ARG A 525 -42.16 -37.87 13.02
CA ARG A 525 -41.50 -37.99 11.71
C ARG A 525 -39.99 -37.70 11.79
N THR A 526 -39.45 -37.57 13.00
CA THR A 526 -38.01 -37.35 13.22
C THR A 526 -37.28 -38.65 13.57
N ILE A 527 -36.04 -38.76 13.10
CA ILE A 527 -35.14 -39.87 13.37
C ILE A 527 -34.07 -39.37 14.33
N SER A 528 -34.06 -39.88 15.56
CA SER A 528 -33.12 -39.43 16.59
C SER A 528 -31.68 -39.87 16.28
N ARG A 529 -30.68 -39.19 16.88
CA ARG A 529 -29.28 -39.60 16.79
C ARG A 529 -29.07 -41.06 17.24
N THR A 530 -29.79 -41.50 18.28
CA THR A 530 -29.71 -42.90 18.77
C THR A 530 -30.27 -43.90 17.78
N ASP A 531 -31.35 -43.57 17.07
CA ASP A 531 -31.96 -44.47 16.07
C ASP A 531 -31.09 -44.61 14.81
N ARG A 532 -30.23 -43.61 14.55
CA ARG A 532 -29.25 -43.63 13.46
C ARG A 532 -27.99 -44.45 13.80
N GLY A 533 -27.85 -44.88 15.07
CA GLY A 533 -26.74 -45.70 15.56
C GLY A 533 -25.51 -44.92 16.02
N ASP A 534 -24.50 -45.64 16.50
CA ASP A 534 -23.31 -45.07 17.16
C ASP A 534 -22.60 -43.99 16.33
N GLY A 535 -22.59 -44.13 15.00
CA GLY A 535 -21.98 -43.16 14.09
C GLY A 535 -22.61 -41.76 14.12
N ALA A 536 -23.86 -41.64 14.55
CA ALA A 536 -24.56 -40.37 14.72
C ALA A 536 -24.50 -39.86 16.18
N THR A 537 -23.84 -40.57 17.09
CA THR A 537 -23.72 -40.16 18.49
C THR A 537 -22.35 -39.59 18.78
N ARG A 538 -22.31 -38.44 19.46
CA ARG A 538 -21.09 -37.75 19.88
C ARG A 538 -21.30 -37.05 21.22
N LEU A 539 -20.21 -36.79 21.94
CA LEU A 539 -20.24 -35.99 23.16
C LEU A 539 -20.63 -34.54 22.85
N LEU A 540 -21.21 -33.88 23.86
CA LEU A 540 -21.54 -32.45 23.78
C LEU A 540 -20.26 -31.64 23.57
N ASP A 541 -20.32 -30.61 22.71
CA ASP A 541 -19.16 -29.75 22.40
C ASP A 541 -17.97 -30.43 21.70
N GLU A 542 -18.11 -31.68 21.32
CA GLU A 542 -17.11 -32.39 20.53
C GLU A 542 -17.70 -32.76 19.16
N PRO A 543 -17.60 -31.90 18.13
CA PRO A 543 -18.15 -32.14 16.79
C PRO A 543 -17.28 -33.05 15.91
N CYS A 544 -17.92 -33.81 15.01
CA CYS A 544 -17.24 -34.65 14.02
C CYS A 544 -16.68 -33.88 12.84
N ILE A 545 -15.53 -34.34 12.33
CA ILE A 545 -14.90 -33.79 11.12
C ILE A 545 -15.08 -34.76 9.96
N HIS A 546 -15.73 -34.29 8.92
CA HIS A 546 -16.04 -35.03 7.71
C HIS A 546 -15.26 -34.46 6.53
N PHE A 547 -14.75 -35.34 5.67
CA PHE A 547 -13.93 -34.96 4.52
C PHE A 547 -14.62 -35.44 3.24
N GLY A 548 -14.99 -34.52 2.35
CA GLY A 548 -15.63 -34.87 1.10
C GLY A 548 -16.00 -33.70 0.21
N ASN A 549 -16.77 -33.98 -0.85
CA ASN A 549 -17.15 -32.97 -1.82
C ASN A 549 -18.23 -32.03 -1.26
N VAL A 550 -18.03 -30.74 -1.47
CA VAL A 550 -18.98 -29.67 -1.12
C VAL A 550 -19.75 -29.25 -2.37
N ALA A 551 -21.07 -29.32 -2.34
CA ALA A 551 -21.94 -28.85 -3.42
C ALA A 551 -22.20 -27.35 -3.28
N SER A 552 -21.79 -26.58 -4.28
CA SER A 552 -21.86 -25.12 -4.32
C SER A 552 -22.84 -24.64 -5.39
N SER A 553 -23.67 -23.64 -5.11
CA SER A 553 -24.67 -23.13 -6.07
C SER A 553 -25.18 -21.73 -5.72
N ASN A 554 -25.76 -21.00 -6.68
CA ASN A 554 -26.53 -19.80 -6.37
C ASN A 554 -27.97 -20.11 -5.89
N GLN A 555 -28.37 -21.38 -5.90
CA GLN A 555 -29.69 -21.85 -5.46
C GLN A 555 -29.56 -22.54 -4.10
N LEU A 556 -30.48 -22.23 -3.19
CA LEU A 556 -30.54 -22.88 -1.88
C LEU A 556 -31.12 -24.29 -2.02
N GLN A 557 -30.38 -25.30 -1.57
CA GLN A 557 -30.88 -26.68 -1.52
C GLN A 557 -31.85 -26.87 -0.35
N ILE A 558 -33.12 -27.14 -0.65
CA ILE A 558 -34.18 -27.40 0.34
C ILE A 558 -34.98 -28.68 0.06
N SER A 559 -34.65 -29.44 -0.99
CA SER A 559 -35.34 -30.70 -1.31
C SER A 559 -34.49 -31.88 -0.84
N ALA A 560 -35.00 -32.70 0.08
CA ALA A 560 -34.31 -33.91 0.51
C ALA A 560 -34.09 -34.89 -0.66
N ALA A 561 -35.08 -35.01 -1.55
CA ALA A 561 -34.99 -35.85 -2.75
C ALA A 561 -33.85 -35.41 -3.68
N GLU A 562 -33.75 -34.11 -3.97
CA GLU A 562 -32.70 -33.62 -4.87
C GLU A 562 -31.32 -33.57 -4.20
N ARG A 563 -31.26 -33.31 -2.88
CA ARG A 563 -30.05 -33.47 -2.07
C ARG A 563 -29.49 -34.88 -2.20
N ASN A 564 -30.34 -35.89 -2.00
CA ASN A 564 -29.95 -37.30 -2.11
C ASN A 564 -29.52 -37.66 -3.53
N ARG A 565 -30.20 -37.15 -4.56
CA ARG A 565 -29.79 -37.36 -5.95
C ARG A 565 -28.39 -36.83 -6.22
N ILE A 566 -28.14 -35.57 -5.85
CA ILE A 566 -26.84 -34.91 -6.05
C ILE A 566 -25.74 -35.63 -5.25
N GLN A 567 -26.04 -36.07 -4.03
CA GLN A 567 -25.10 -36.88 -3.25
C GLN A 567 -24.76 -38.20 -3.97
N HIS A 568 -25.74 -38.92 -4.50
CA HIS A 568 -25.49 -40.16 -5.24
C HIS A 568 -24.71 -39.93 -6.54
N GLU A 569 -24.99 -38.84 -7.27
CA GLU A 569 -24.35 -38.54 -8.55
C GLU A 569 -22.91 -38.01 -8.38
N HIS A 570 -22.60 -37.34 -7.27
CA HIS A 570 -21.37 -36.55 -7.13
C HIS A 570 -20.62 -36.76 -5.81
N GLU A 571 -21.04 -37.71 -4.98
CA GLU A 571 -20.45 -38.01 -3.66
C GLU A 571 -20.35 -36.78 -2.75
N THR A 572 -21.33 -35.88 -2.85
CA THR A 572 -21.38 -34.65 -2.04
C THR A 572 -21.83 -34.96 -0.63
N ILE A 573 -21.33 -34.19 0.34
CA ILE A 573 -21.66 -34.41 1.75
C ILE A 573 -22.21 -33.15 2.44
N CYS A 574 -22.15 -31.98 1.80
CA CYS A 574 -22.86 -30.78 2.24
C CYS A 574 -23.14 -29.81 1.08
N PHE A 575 -24.01 -28.84 1.33
CA PHE A 575 -24.49 -27.84 0.37
C PHE A 575 -24.31 -26.41 0.91
N GLU A 576 -23.72 -25.53 0.11
CA GLU A 576 -23.47 -24.12 0.42
C GLU A 576 -23.51 -23.25 -0.85
N MET A 577 -23.26 -21.94 -0.75
CA MET A 577 -23.58 -20.99 -1.82
C MET A 577 -22.43 -20.08 -2.29
N GLU A 578 -21.17 -20.34 -1.89
CA GLU A 578 -20.06 -19.40 -2.15
C GLU A 578 -18.81 -20.04 -2.74
N ALA A 579 -18.44 -21.24 -2.30
CA ALA A 579 -17.11 -21.79 -2.49
C ALA A 579 -16.67 -21.94 -3.94
N ALA A 580 -17.55 -22.38 -4.85
CA ALA A 580 -17.18 -22.58 -6.24
C ALA A 580 -16.75 -21.27 -6.92
N GLY A 581 -17.32 -20.13 -6.54
CA GLY A 581 -16.93 -18.83 -7.09
C GLY A 581 -15.52 -18.42 -6.70
N VAL A 582 -15.09 -18.76 -5.48
CA VAL A 582 -13.72 -18.48 -5.00
C VAL A 582 -12.73 -19.49 -5.58
N MET A 583 -13.10 -20.78 -5.57
CA MET A 583 -12.22 -21.88 -5.96
C MET A 583 -11.93 -21.93 -7.48
N GLU A 584 -12.78 -21.32 -8.32
CA GLU A 584 -12.54 -21.21 -9.76
C GLU A 584 -11.24 -20.46 -10.09
N GLU A 585 -10.87 -19.45 -9.28
CA GLU A 585 -9.75 -18.54 -9.56
C GLU A 585 -8.66 -18.54 -8.49
N TYR A 586 -9.01 -18.84 -7.23
CA TYR A 586 -8.11 -18.67 -6.10
C TYR A 586 -7.84 -19.98 -5.35
N PRO A 587 -6.56 -20.26 -4.98
CA PRO A 587 -6.20 -21.39 -4.12
C PRO A 587 -6.95 -21.33 -2.78
N CYS A 588 -7.84 -22.29 -2.51
CA CYS A 588 -8.62 -22.26 -1.27
C CYS A 588 -8.97 -23.64 -0.71
N VAL A 589 -9.40 -23.64 0.55
CA VAL A 589 -10.04 -24.76 1.23
C VAL A 589 -11.36 -24.29 1.84
N VAL A 590 -12.37 -25.15 1.80
CA VAL A 590 -13.72 -24.85 2.28
C VAL A 590 -13.96 -25.61 3.58
N ILE A 591 -14.47 -24.91 4.59
CA ILE A 591 -14.74 -25.46 5.92
C ILE A 591 -16.14 -25.02 6.31
N ARG A 592 -17.05 -25.99 6.49
CA ARG A 592 -18.47 -25.72 6.73
C ARG A 592 -18.96 -26.40 7.98
N GLY A 593 -19.53 -25.63 8.89
CA GLY A 593 -20.28 -26.17 10.02
C GLY A 593 -21.70 -26.52 9.59
N ILE A 594 -22.19 -27.68 10.01
CA ILE A 594 -23.50 -28.17 9.57
C ILE A 594 -24.60 -27.62 10.47
N CYS A 595 -25.45 -26.76 9.91
CA CYS A 595 -26.54 -26.10 10.66
C CYS A 595 -27.93 -26.61 10.30
N ASP A 596 -28.10 -27.29 9.17
CA ASP A 596 -29.33 -27.98 8.75
C ASP A 596 -28.98 -29.21 7.89
N TYR A 597 -29.98 -29.93 7.38
CA TYR A 597 -29.79 -31.15 6.57
C TYR A 597 -30.05 -30.94 5.06
N ALA A 598 -29.93 -29.70 4.56
CA ALA A 598 -30.19 -29.36 3.15
C ALA A 598 -31.57 -29.87 2.63
N ASP A 599 -32.57 -29.79 3.51
CA ASP A 599 -33.98 -30.08 3.24
C ASP A 599 -34.85 -28.87 3.60
N SER A 600 -36.17 -29.06 3.62
CA SER A 600 -37.14 -28.00 3.89
C SER A 600 -37.20 -27.60 5.37
N HIS A 601 -36.53 -28.35 6.26
CA HIS A 601 -36.55 -28.13 7.70
C HIS A 601 -35.34 -27.31 8.17
N LYS A 602 -35.51 -26.00 8.22
CA LYS A 602 -34.46 -25.09 8.71
C LYS A 602 -34.26 -25.20 10.22
N ASN A 603 -32.98 -25.21 10.62
CA ASN A 603 -32.55 -25.37 12.00
C ASN A 603 -31.73 -24.14 12.47
N LYS A 604 -32.39 -22.97 12.53
CA LYS A 604 -31.73 -21.68 12.82
C LYS A 604 -30.97 -21.65 14.15
N GLY A 605 -31.44 -22.39 15.15
CA GLY A 605 -30.78 -22.48 16.47
C GLY A 605 -29.38 -23.12 16.46
N TRP A 606 -28.99 -23.76 15.36
CA TRP A 606 -27.67 -24.37 15.19
C TRP A 606 -26.65 -23.48 14.47
N GLN A 607 -27.07 -22.35 13.88
CA GLN A 607 -26.20 -21.56 13.00
C GLN A 607 -24.98 -20.97 13.73
N ASP A 608 -25.18 -20.39 14.91
CA ASP A 608 -24.09 -19.80 15.70
C ASP A 608 -23.08 -20.89 16.10
N TYR A 609 -23.56 -22.00 16.69
CA TYR A 609 -22.72 -23.13 17.06
C TYR A 609 -21.95 -23.72 15.87
N ALA A 610 -22.63 -23.98 14.75
CA ALA A 610 -22.02 -24.51 13.54
C ALA A 610 -20.97 -23.55 12.95
N ALA A 611 -21.23 -22.24 12.94
CA ALA A 611 -20.24 -21.27 12.50
C ALA A 611 -19.00 -21.28 13.40
N ALA A 612 -19.18 -21.43 14.71
CA ALA A 612 -18.08 -21.51 15.66
C ALA A 612 -17.26 -22.81 15.53
N THR A 613 -17.89 -23.97 15.31
CA THR A 613 -17.15 -25.23 15.11
C THR A 613 -16.31 -25.18 13.83
N ALA A 614 -16.85 -24.60 12.75
CA ALA A 614 -16.12 -24.37 11.51
C ALA A 614 -14.93 -23.42 11.70
N ALA A 615 -15.14 -22.28 12.37
CA ALA A 615 -14.09 -21.31 12.65
C ALA A 615 -12.99 -21.90 13.56
N ALA A 616 -13.37 -22.70 14.56
CA ALA A 616 -12.43 -23.38 15.45
C ALA A 616 -11.58 -24.41 14.70
N TYR A 617 -12.19 -25.20 13.80
CA TYR A 617 -11.44 -26.12 12.95
C TYR A 617 -10.49 -25.35 12.01
N ALA A 618 -10.95 -24.27 11.40
CA ALA A 618 -10.12 -23.43 10.53
C ALA A 618 -8.91 -22.85 11.28
N LYS A 619 -9.08 -22.40 12.52
CA LYS A 619 -7.98 -21.98 13.39
C LYS A 619 -6.93 -23.08 13.55
N ARG A 620 -7.36 -24.30 13.87
CA ARG A 620 -6.46 -25.46 14.01
C ARG A 620 -5.77 -25.79 12.69
N LEU A 621 -6.50 -25.79 11.57
CA LEU A 621 -5.93 -26.07 10.26
C LEU A 621 -4.82 -25.08 9.90
N LEU A 622 -5.04 -23.78 10.14
CA LEU A 622 -4.03 -22.75 9.86
C LEU A 622 -2.75 -22.96 10.70
N SER A 623 -2.84 -23.49 11.91
CA SER A 623 -1.65 -23.87 12.71
C SER A 623 -0.82 -25.01 12.10
N MET A 624 -1.40 -25.80 11.19
CA MET A 624 -0.71 -26.88 10.47
C MET A 624 -0.16 -26.45 9.12
N VAL A 625 -0.72 -25.39 8.52
CA VAL A 625 -0.21 -24.85 7.28
C VAL A 625 1.10 -24.15 7.60
N PRO A 626 2.23 -24.51 6.93
CA PRO A 626 3.47 -23.81 7.13
C PRO A 626 3.27 -22.33 6.84
N ALA A 627 3.44 -21.50 7.87
CA ALA A 627 3.63 -20.09 7.63
C ALA A 627 4.87 -19.97 6.76
N VAL A 628 4.73 -19.25 5.65
CA VAL A 628 5.93 -18.76 4.99
C VAL A 628 6.47 -17.69 5.92
N ASN A 629 7.34 -18.13 6.83
CA ASN A 629 8.49 -17.30 7.07
C ASN A 629 9.07 -17.05 5.69
N THR A 630 9.09 -15.80 5.26
CA THR A 630 9.79 -15.39 4.04
C THR A 630 11.32 -15.53 4.22
N THR A 631 11.75 -16.43 5.11
CA THR A 631 13.12 -16.79 5.50
C THR A 631 13.66 -17.99 4.73
N SER A 632 12.85 -18.74 3.96
CA SER A 632 13.42 -19.72 3.04
C SER A 632 13.89 -19.03 1.76
N ARG A 633 15.17 -18.68 1.77
CA ARG A 633 16.00 -18.37 0.60
C ARG A 633 15.61 -19.31 -0.55
N ALA A 634 14.86 -18.81 -1.53
CA ALA A 634 14.86 -19.45 -2.84
C ALA A 634 16.29 -19.30 -3.35
N GLU A 635 17.08 -20.38 -3.25
CA GLU A 635 18.22 -20.51 -4.15
C GLU A 635 17.62 -20.46 -5.55
N SER A 636 17.78 -19.30 -6.19
CA SER A 636 17.49 -19.17 -7.60
C SER A 636 18.29 -20.25 -8.31
N PRO A 637 17.67 -21.03 -9.24
CA PRO A 637 18.46 -21.75 -10.22
C PRO A 637 19.39 -20.71 -10.82
N LYS A 638 20.70 -20.99 -10.87
CA LYS A 638 21.67 -20.15 -11.57
C LYS A 638 21.27 -20.10 -13.06
N GLN A 639 20.33 -19.22 -13.39
CA GLN A 639 20.03 -18.80 -14.73
C GLN A 639 20.96 -17.63 -15.00
N THR A 640 22.04 -17.94 -15.72
CA THR A 640 22.94 -16.95 -16.31
C THR A 640 22.17 -16.10 -17.32
N TRP A 641 21.60 -15.00 -16.86
CA TRP A 641 21.16 -13.90 -17.72
C TRP A 641 22.32 -12.92 -17.86
N GLN A 642 22.92 -12.90 -19.04
CA GLN A 642 23.89 -11.87 -19.42
C GLN A 642 23.13 -10.58 -19.75
N ALA A 643 23.15 -9.61 -18.84
CA ALA A 643 22.83 -8.22 -19.15
C ALA A 643 24.16 -7.45 -19.33
N PRO A 644 24.33 -6.62 -20.38
CA PRO A 644 25.54 -5.81 -20.53
C PRO A 644 25.55 -4.70 -19.48
N ASN A 645 26.53 -4.71 -18.58
CA ASN A 645 26.83 -3.58 -17.72
C ASN A 645 27.49 -2.47 -18.57
N PHE A 646 26.75 -1.42 -18.89
CA PHE A 646 27.33 -0.21 -19.45
C PHE A 646 27.96 0.60 -18.30
N ARG A 647 29.30 0.69 -18.28
CA ARG A 647 30.01 1.72 -17.51
C ARG A 647 30.43 2.83 -18.47
N LEU A 648 30.05 4.06 -18.16
CA LEU A 648 30.45 5.25 -18.89
C LEU A 648 31.91 5.57 -18.53
N GLY A 649 32.83 5.36 -19.47
CA GLY A 649 34.23 5.81 -19.40
C GLY A 649 34.45 6.97 -20.36
N ASP A 650 35.34 7.89 -19.97
CA ASP A 650 35.66 9.15 -20.66
C ASP A 650 35.92 9.03 -22.16
N TYR A 651 35.32 9.96 -22.91
CA TYR A 651 35.55 10.18 -24.33
C TYR A 651 36.95 10.76 -24.55
N ASN A 652 37.96 9.94 -24.89
CA ASN A 652 39.09 10.31 -25.78
C ASN A 652 40.17 9.23 -25.90
N LYS A 653 39.84 8.01 -26.39
CA LYS A 653 40.73 7.11 -27.17
C LYS A 653 40.08 5.73 -27.33
N GLY A 654 39.89 5.26 -28.56
CA GLY A 654 39.45 3.90 -28.83
C GLY A 654 40.62 2.91 -28.71
N PHE A 655 40.49 1.93 -27.82
CA PHE A 655 41.31 0.72 -27.81
C PHE A 655 40.39 -0.50 -27.88
N GLN A 656 40.64 -1.38 -28.85
CA GLN A 656 40.04 -2.69 -28.92
C GLN A 656 40.91 -3.63 -28.07
N ALA A 657 40.44 -3.98 -26.87
CA ALA A 657 41.10 -4.94 -26.00
C ALA A 657 40.29 -6.25 -25.97
N GLY A 658 41.00 -7.34 -26.31
CA GLY A 658 40.48 -8.70 -26.34
C GLY A 658 40.17 -9.30 -24.97
N THR A 659 39.71 -10.55 -25.03
CA THR A 659 39.15 -11.35 -23.93
C THR A 659 40.06 -11.44 -22.71
N ILE A 660 39.53 -11.07 -21.54
CA ILE A 660 40.15 -11.33 -20.23
C ILE A 660 39.26 -12.34 -19.48
N HIS A 661 39.83 -13.48 -19.10
CA HIS A 661 39.22 -14.44 -18.18
C HIS A 661 39.62 -14.12 -16.73
N GLY A 662 38.66 -14.12 -15.82
CA GLY A 662 38.89 -14.12 -14.37
C GLY A 662 37.60 -13.97 -13.58
N GLY A 663 37.34 -14.91 -12.65
CA GLY A 663 36.19 -14.90 -11.76
C GLY A 663 36.50 -14.25 -10.41
N VAL A 664 35.59 -13.40 -9.94
CA VAL A 664 34.60 -13.59 -8.85
C VAL A 664 33.57 -12.48 -9.02
#